data_AF-A0A9P8G9T5-F1
#
_entry.id   AF-A0A9P8G9T5-F1
#
_cell.length_a   1.000
_cell.length_b   1.000
_cell.length_c   1.000
_cell.angle_alpha   90.00
_cell.angle_beta   90.00
_cell.angle_gamma   90.00
#
_symmetry.space_group_name_H-M   'P 1'
#
loop_
_entity.id
_entity.type
_entity.pdbx_description
1 polymer ?
#
loop_
_entity_poly.entity_id
_entity_poly.type
_entity_poly.pdbx_seq_one_letter_code
_entity_poly.pdbx_strand_id
1 'polypeptide(L)'
;MHSRFRNLVGSKRKASGNSLTQSPSINSLSTSNTNNNNTSSLGPSSPGPNTATQSPPQPASERNSTASNTNTLVQQQQATGSTTSLAMNPHQHPSQQHGSPQPGQQPLGRPPSYQYAQAGQQQQQQLQQPQQMAGRPTSPMPPPPINTQNPYGHLPPHAPQHMYGQQPVSGPPGYPMQGPPPQQQYGGYVPQQSMVGGQYPYNRGYLSEANNQRSKAQLIVGIDFGTTFSGVAFAFATNTEAKEDIIVEWPGAGTQTKQKIPTVLYYDQHQQVVGWGADIADALAPTGYPKPGVQKVEWFKLQLMMSGNTYIDPINLPPLPPGKSEIDVAADYLFKLRQAMRNYLQKTLGEVFTREERNIRYFLTVPAIWNDAGKAATRAAAIQAGFLRDENDNRLTLVTEPEAAAMFCSKTGLLNLKIQDAVLIVDCGGGTVDLIAYEVEEEHPFTVAECTAGSGDSCGSTALNRNFSNILRAKIRKMKLPDGSKTAGRVYAKCIMDFENRIKADFRNNGQKWAVDVGIEAEFPEAGIEEGYMTFTNEEILQCFEPVVNRILELVRNQIIAIQAQNRHLQNVLVVGGFGSSEYLFQQIKLHVPPQFQSKVVRPMDSVAAIVKGAVTAGITERVVTSRVARRHYLMATLQPFKEGHHPEQYRVPSLDGKDRCKYTRQIFVQKGQRVKTGEPVKVSFFRQVAPGATLMYEDVLYACDEDVCPEYTKDPRIKEVVTLTSDLSRKNLEKDFERMDTPQGTFYRVYFDIYLTLDGTEFNAELVCQGEVMGRCSARFR
;
A
#
# COMPACT_ATOMS: atom_id res chain seq x y z
N MET A 1 -5.55 28.25 31.95
CA MET A 1 -5.99 28.49 33.34
C MET A 1 -6.54 27.18 33.92
N HIS A 2 -6.53 27.01 35.25
CA HIS A 2 -6.99 25.78 35.92
C HIS A 2 -8.43 25.85 36.44
N SER A 3 -9.04 24.67 36.58
CA SER A 3 -10.01 24.29 37.62
C SER A 3 -11.48 24.74 37.47
N ARG A 4 -12.32 24.05 38.27
CA ARG A 4 -13.78 24.12 38.45
C ARG A 4 -14.60 23.35 37.39
N PHE A 5 -15.63 22.56 37.74
CA PHE A 5 -16.32 22.35 39.03
C PHE A 5 -16.49 20.85 39.39
N ARG A 6 -16.78 20.56 40.66
CA ARG A 6 -17.27 19.26 41.15
C ARG A 6 -18.29 19.48 42.28
N ASN A 7 -19.20 18.51 42.43
CA ASN A 7 -20.11 18.27 43.57
C ASN A 7 -21.22 19.30 43.89
N LEU A 8 -22.46 18.80 43.90
CA LEU A 8 -23.45 19.06 44.95
C LEU A 8 -24.40 17.83 45.04
N VAL A 9 -24.91 17.51 46.24
CA VAL A 9 -25.57 16.21 46.52
C VAL A 9 -26.80 16.40 47.42
N GLY A 10 -27.90 15.71 47.08
CA GLY A 10 -29.06 15.51 47.95
C GLY A 10 -30.14 16.60 47.89
N SER A 11 -31.38 16.36 48.34
CA SER A 11 -31.99 15.09 48.79
C SER A 11 -33.50 15.24 48.96
N LYS A 12 -34.31 14.21 48.59
CA LYS A 12 -35.44 13.70 49.39
C LYS A 12 -36.11 12.47 48.75
N ARG A 13 -36.77 11.66 49.60
CA ARG A 13 -37.51 10.43 49.26
C ARG A 13 -39.03 10.65 49.31
N LYS A 14 -39.79 9.85 48.57
CA LYS A 14 -41.09 9.28 48.98
C LYS A 14 -41.20 7.85 48.42
N ALA A 15 -42.00 6.98 49.03
CA ALA A 15 -41.98 5.54 48.76
C ALA A 15 -43.35 4.84 48.98
N SER A 16 -43.61 3.82 48.17
CA SER A 16 -44.70 2.83 48.25
C SER A 16 -44.52 1.80 47.12
N GLY A 17 -44.65 0.48 47.27
CA GLY A 17 -44.73 -0.35 48.48
C GLY A 17 -45.30 -1.77 48.22
N ASN A 18 -44.46 -2.81 48.27
CA ASN A 18 -44.76 -4.27 48.25
C ASN A 18 -45.51 -4.83 47.01
N SER A 19 -45.36 -6.09 46.54
CA SER A 19 -44.91 -7.38 47.10
C SER A 19 -43.86 -8.07 46.17
N LEU A 20 -43.01 -9.06 46.50
CA LEU A 20 -43.23 -10.46 46.98
C LEU A 20 -44.23 -11.25 46.10
N THR A 21 -43.97 -12.42 45.51
CA THR A 21 -42.76 -13.27 45.25
C THR A 21 -42.89 -13.88 43.81
N GLN A 22 -42.25 -14.94 43.28
CA GLN A 22 -41.34 -16.01 43.75
C GLN A 22 -40.57 -16.69 42.59
N SER A 23 -39.56 -17.52 42.91
CA SER A 23 -38.89 -18.47 41.99
C SER A 23 -39.60 -19.86 42.01
N PRO A 24 -39.42 -20.75 41.01
CA PRO A 24 -38.19 -21.56 40.95
C PRO A 24 -37.64 -21.85 39.52
N SER A 25 -36.62 -22.69 39.47
CA SER A 25 -35.70 -22.96 38.36
C SER A 25 -35.76 -24.40 37.81
N ILE A 26 -34.92 -24.67 36.79
CA ILE A 26 -34.28 -25.98 36.46
C ILE A 26 -34.98 -26.92 35.43
N ASN A 27 -34.17 -27.29 34.40
CA ASN A 27 -34.20 -28.49 33.53
C ASN A 27 -35.41 -28.76 32.61
N SER A 28 -35.32 -29.61 31.57
CA SER A 28 -34.20 -29.97 30.65
C SER A 28 -34.73 -30.97 29.57
N LEU A 29 -33.86 -31.31 28.60
CA LEU A 29 -33.93 -32.49 27.71
C LEU A 29 -34.90 -32.45 26.51
N SER A 30 -34.41 -33.10 25.46
CA SER A 30 -34.97 -33.27 24.12
C SER A 30 -35.55 -34.68 23.92
N THR A 31 -36.51 -34.81 23.00
CA THR A 31 -36.76 -36.06 22.26
C THR A 31 -37.32 -35.76 20.86
N SER A 32 -37.29 -36.76 19.97
CA SER A 32 -37.61 -36.66 18.53
C SER A 32 -38.52 -37.79 18.05
N ASN A 33 -39.07 -37.65 16.82
CA ASN A 33 -39.81 -38.66 16.04
C ASN A 33 -41.23 -39.02 16.58
N THR A 34 -42.21 -39.54 15.82
CA THR A 34 -42.23 -40.09 14.43
C THR A 34 -43.63 -40.03 13.76
N ASN A 35 -43.68 -39.79 12.44
CA ASN A 35 -44.55 -40.32 11.34
C ASN A 35 -46.09 -40.60 11.41
N ASN A 36 -46.73 -40.33 10.24
CA ASN A 36 -47.73 -41.12 9.45
C ASN A 36 -49.23 -40.74 9.33
N ASN A 37 -49.55 -40.15 8.16
CA ASN A 37 -50.55 -40.54 7.11
C ASN A 37 -51.98 -41.06 7.42
N ASN A 38 -53.01 -40.32 6.92
CA ASN A 38 -53.97 -40.71 5.83
C ASN A 38 -55.13 -39.68 5.76
N THR A 39 -55.42 -38.95 4.68
CA THR A 39 -55.96 -39.25 3.31
C THR A 39 -57.46 -39.59 3.21
N SER A 40 -58.23 -38.73 2.52
CA SER A 40 -59.36 -39.07 1.63
C SER A 40 -59.85 -37.81 0.87
N SER A 41 -60.67 -37.96 -0.17
CA SER A 41 -60.96 -36.93 -1.19
C SER A 41 -62.36 -37.10 -1.82
N LEU A 42 -62.80 -36.15 -2.68
CA LEU A 42 -63.60 -36.37 -3.92
C LEU A 42 -63.90 -35.04 -4.67
N GLY A 43 -64.20 -35.12 -5.98
CA GLY A 43 -64.65 -34.01 -6.88
C GLY A 43 -66.03 -34.36 -7.50
N PRO A 44 -66.31 -34.18 -8.82
CA PRO A 44 -65.62 -33.42 -9.89
C PRO A 44 -66.60 -32.68 -10.87
N SER A 45 -66.13 -32.13 -12.02
CA SER A 45 -66.70 -32.27 -13.41
C SER A 45 -66.30 -31.14 -14.40
N SER A 46 -66.43 -31.41 -15.72
CA SER A 46 -65.97 -30.58 -16.87
C SER A 46 -66.95 -30.64 -18.07
N PRO A 47 -66.77 -29.84 -19.16
CA PRO A 47 -66.28 -30.41 -20.44
C PRO A 47 -65.42 -29.46 -21.34
N GLY A 48 -64.88 -29.98 -22.47
CA GLY A 48 -64.10 -29.26 -23.53
C GLY A 48 -64.80 -29.27 -24.92
N PRO A 49 -64.12 -29.33 -26.12
CA PRO A 49 -62.68 -29.55 -26.43
C PRO A 49 -62.09 -28.75 -27.66
N ASN A 50 -60.99 -29.24 -28.27
CA ASN A 50 -60.27 -28.83 -29.52
C ASN A 50 -59.26 -27.65 -29.41
N THR A 51 -58.12 -27.56 -30.15
CA THR A 51 -57.54 -28.34 -31.29
C THR A 51 -55.99 -28.53 -31.14
N ALA A 52 -55.24 -29.02 -32.15
CA ALA A 52 -53.92 -29.68 -31.95
C ALA A 52 -52.67 -29.16 -32.73
N THR A 53 -51.48 -29.36 -32.11
CA THR A 53 -50.11 -29.67 -32.65
C THR A 53 -49.55 -29.09 -33.96
N GLN A 54 -48.30 -28.56 -33.92
CA GLN A 54 -47.16 -29.03 -34.75
C GLN A 54 -45.79 -28.43 -34.33
N SER A 55 -44.69 -28.91 -34.93
CA SER A 55 -43.29 -28.51 -34.63
C SER A 55 -42.46 -28.37 -35.93
N PRO A 56 -41.45 -27.46 -36.01
CA PRO A 56 -40.60 -27.28 -37.19
C PRO A 56 -39.30 -28.12 -37.18
N PRO A 57 -38.59 -28.31 -38.32
CA PRO A 57 -37.66 -29.45 -38.51
C PRO A 57 -36.19 -29.08 -38.84
N GLN A 58 -35.33 -30.11 -38.94
CA GLN A 58 -34.06 -30.10 -39.70
C GLN A 58 -34.31 -30.41 -41.20
N PRO A 59 -33.33 -30.15 -42.08
CA PRO A 59 -32.69 -31.29 -42.79
C PRO A 59 -31.15 -31.15 -42.89
N ALA A 60 -30.49 -32.08 -43.60
CA ALA A 60 -29.03 -32.23 -43.61
C ALA A 60 -28.41 -32.54 -44.99
N SER A 61 -27.09 -32.29 -45.08
CA SER A 61 -26.07 -32.92 -45.94
C SER A 61 -26.22 -32.96 -47.47
N GLU A 62 -25.17 -32.50 -48.16
CA GLU A 62 -24.60 -33.25 -49.31
C GLU A 62 -23.08 -33.01 -49.44
N ARG A 63 -22.41 -33.67 -50.40
CA ARG A 63 -20.93 -33.76 -50.52
C ARG A 63 -20.41 -33.05 -51.77
N ASN A 64 -19.19 -32.49 -51.74
CA ASN A 64 -18.08 -32.93 -52.62
C ASN A 64 -16.73 -32.25 -52.35
N SER A 65 -15.73 -32.61 -53.17
CA SER A 65 -14.29 -32.62 -52.90
C SER A 65 -13.47 -31.41 -53.41
N THR A 66 -12.16 -31.53 -53.18
CA THR A 66 -11.02 -31.05 -54.01
C THR A 66 -10.54 -29.58 -53.95
N ALA A 67 -9.30 -29.47 -53.44
CA ALA A 67 -8.14 -28.83 -54.07
C ALA A 67 -7.92 -27.28 -54.04
N SER A 68 -6.94 -26.90 -53.22
CA SER A 68 -5.74 -26.10 -53.58
C SER A 68 -5.80 -24.56 -53.83
N ASN A 69 -4.69 -23.93 -53.39
CA ASN A 69 -3.96 -22.84 -54.03
C ASN A 69 -4.35 -21.35 -53.86
N THR A 70 -3.49 -20.67 -53.08
CA THR A 70 -2.71 -19.44 -53.40
C THR A 70 -3.41 -18.11 -53.78
N ASN A 71 -3.30 -17.17 -52.83
CA ASN A 71 -2.45 -15.96 -52.92
C ASN A 71 -2.90 -14.70 -53.74
N THR A 72 -2.87 -13.56 -53.04
CA THR A 72 -2.47 -12.19 -53.49
C THR A 72 -3.36 -11.30 -54.40
N LEU A 73 -3.20 -9.97 -54.15
CA LEU A 73 -3.52 -8.79 -55.00
C LEU A 73 -5.02 -8.40 -55.16
N VAL A 74 -5.44 -7.18 -55.53
CA VAL A 74 -5.08 -5.75 -55.25
C VAL A 74 -5.83 -4.86 -56.28
N GLN A 75 -6.03 -3.56 -56.01
CA GLN A 75 -6.61 -2.54 -56.93
C GLN A 75 -8.11 -2.71 -57.29
N GLN A 76 -8.83 -1.75 -57.91
CA GLN A 76 -9.01 -0.30 -57.64
C GLN A 76 -10.11 0.27 -58.59
N GLN A 77 -10.91 1.26 -58.15
CA GLN A 77 -11.60 2.28 -58.99
C GLN A 77 -12.73 1.76 -59.95
N GLN A 78 -13.70 2.54 -60.50
CA GLN A 78 -14.13 3.95 -60.33
C GLN A 78 -15.58 4.23 -60.85
N ALA A 79 -16.26 5.24 -60.27
CA ALA A 79 -17.26 6.19 -60.87
C ALA A 79 -18.56 5.65 -61.55
N THR A 80 -19.65 6.44 -61.82
CA THR A 80 -20.01 7.89 -61.68
C THR A 80 -21.27 8.04 -60.74
N GLY A 81 -22.19 9.03 -60.71
CA GLY A 81 -22.53 10.29 -61.44
C GLY A 81 -23.74 10.99 -60.72
N SER A 82 -23.95 12.33 -60.69
CA SER A 82 -24.40 13.33 -61.71
C SER A 82 -25.93 13.36 -61.99
N THR A 83 -26.71 14.46 -62.00
CA THR A 83 -26.48 15.93 -61.75
C THR A 83 -27.82 16.73 -61.75
N THR A 84 -27.90 17.93 -61.12
CA THR A 84 -28.63 19.15 -61.61
C THR A 84 -28.34 20.41 -60.73
N SER A 85 -28.73 21.63 -61.13
CA SER A 85 -28.14 22.91 -60.65
C SER A 85 -29.05 24.17 -60.80
N LEU A 86 -28.52 25.37 -60.41
CA LEU A 86 -28.92 26.82 -60.64
C LEU A 86 -29.04 27.64 -59.31
N ALA A 87 -28.80 28.96 -59.18
CA ALA A 87 -27.98 29.95 -59.91
C ALA A 87 -27.87 31.34 -59.16
N MET A 88 -26.86 32.16 -59.53
CA MET A 88 -26.72 33.65 -59.37
C MET A 88 -26.35 34.33 -58.01
N ASN A 89 -25.91 35.60 -58.11
CA ASN A 89 -25.15 36.50 -57.16
C ASN A 89 -25.34 37.99 -57.66
N PRO A 90 -24.61 39.11 -57.30
CA PRO A 90 -23.39 39.35 -56.48
C PRO A 90 -23.43 40.66 -55.57
N HIS A 91 -22.25 41.29 -55.33
CA HIS A 91 -21.95 42.60 -54.69
C HIS A 91 -21.91 42.66 -53.13
N GLN A 92 -21.00 43.39 -52.44
CA GLN A 92 -19.86 44.24 -52.86
C GLN A 92 -18.75 44.37 -51.76
N HIS A 93 -17.47 44.37 -52.17
CA HIS A 93 -16.21 45.00 -51.66
C HIS A 93 -16.03 45.64 -50.24
N PRO A 94 -14.78 45.93 -49.76
CA PRO A 94 -13.43 45.51 -50.21
C PRO A 94 -12.42 45.05 -49.10
N SER A 95 -11.22 44.66 -49.54
CA SER A 95 -10.03 44.17 -48.81
C SER A 95 -8.92 45.22 -48.59
N GLN A 96 -7.86 44.89 -47.81
CA GLN A 96 -6.41 45.02 -48.13
C GLN A 96 -5.51 44.51 -46.95
N GLN A 97 -4.54 43.59 -47.15
CA GLN A 97 -3.07 43.76 -47.43
C GLN A 97 -2.20 44.15 -46.19
N HIS A 98 -0.89 43.83 -46.05
CA HIS A 98 0.12 43.17 -46.91
C HIS A 98 1.35 42.62 -46.09
N GLY A 99 2.04 41.57 -46.59
CA GLY A 99 3.50 41.32 -46.38
C GLY A 99 3.98 40.79 -44.99
N SER A 100 5.21 40.26 -44.79
CA SER A 100 6.40 40.07 -45.67
C SER A 100 7.25 38.82 -45.17
N PRO A 101 8.54 38.52 -45.51
CA PRO A 101 8.95 37.12 -45.78
C PRO A 101 10.16 36.54 -44.98
N GLN A 102 10.48 35.26 -45.24
CA GLN A 102 11.80 34.61 -45.00
C GLN A 102 12.79 34.93 -46.16
N PRO A 103 14.14 34.88 -46.02
CA PRO A 103 14.91 33.67 -45.66
C PRO A 103 16.25 33.88 -44.89
N GLY A 104 17.01 32.80 -44.62
CA GLY A 104 18.42 32.85 -44.14
C GLY A 104 18.91 31.54 -43.47
N GLN A 105 20.22 31.25 -43.51
CA GLN A 105 20.81 29.99 -43.01
C GLN A 105 22.07 30.18 -42.12
N GLN A 106 22.06 29.58 -40.92
CA GLN A 106 23.22 29.00 -40.15
C GLN A 106 24.46 29.90 -39.84
N PRO A 107 25.48 29.46 -39.05
CA PRO A 107 25.63 28.27 -38.19
C PRO A 107 26.01 28.53 -36.70
N LEU A 108 25.97 27.45 -35.90
CA LEU A 108 26.76 27.08 -34.71
C LEU A 108 27.42 28.16 -33.79
N GLY A 109 27.12 28.10 -32.48
CA GLY A 109 27.92 28.72 -31.40
C GLY A 109 27.56 28.21 -30.00
N ARG A 110 28.54 28.07 -29.09
CA ARG A 110 28.34 27.69 -27.67
C ARG A 110 27.84 28.88 -26.82
N PRO A 111 26.95 28.67 -25.83
CA PRO A 111 26.65 29.68 -24.82
C PRO A 111 27.72 29.73 -23.71
N PRO A 112 28.13 30.92 -23.22
CA PRO A 112 28.91 31.08 -22.00
C PRO A 112 28.00 31.16 -20.75
N SER A 113 28.60 30.95 -19.57
CA SER A 113 27.95 31.02 -18.26
C SER A 113 27.74 32.45 -17.77
N TYR A 114 26.68 32.68 -16.99
CA TYR A 114 26.46 33.91 -16.23
C TYR A 114 26.66 33.68 -14.73
N GLN A 115 27.49 34.51 -14.09
CA GLN A 115 27.62 34.61 -12.64
C GLN A 115 26.82 35.82 -12.13
N TYR A 116 26.36 35.76 -10.88
CA TYR A 116 25.66 36.86 -10.22
C TYR A 116 26.60 38.01 -9.86
N ALA A 117 26.10 39.24 -9.93
CA ALA A 117 26.75 40.45 -9.42
C ALA A 117 25.94 41.08 -8.27
N GLN A 118 26.63 41.74 -7.33
CA GLN A 118 26.01 42.43 -6.18
C GLN A 118 25.94 43.95 -6.39
N ALA A 119 24.79 44.55 -6.03
CA ALA A 119 24.60 45.89 -5.42
C ALA A 119 23.09 46.25 -5.49
N GLY A 120 22.46 46.91 -4.52
CA GLY A 120 22.89 47.33 -3.18
C GLY A 120 21.76 48.03 -2.40
N GLN A 121 22.05 48.37 -1.14
CA GLN A 121 21.52 49.44 -0.24
C GLN A 121 20.39 50.38 -0.75
N GLN A 122 19.47 50.93 0.06
CA GLN A 122 19.27 50.97 1.52
C GLN A 122 17.88 51.60 1.84
N GLN A 123 17.23 51.23 2.95
CA GLN A 123 16.69 52.17 3.95
C GLN A 123 16.11 51.46 5.19
N GLN A 124 16.07 52.15 6.33
CA GLN A 124 15.50 51.68 7.60
C GLN A 124 14.58 52.76 8.18
N GLN A 125 13.56 52.36 8.94
CA GLN A 125 12.95 53.17 9.99
C GLN A 125 12.80 52.36 11.29
N GLN A 126 12.62 53.06 12.41
CA GLN A 126 12.83 52.56 13.77
C GLN A 126 11.51 52.33 14.52
N LEU A 127 11.58 51.57 15.63
CA LEU A 127 11.00 51.87 16.96
C LEU A 127 11.29 50.67 17.90
N GLN A 128 12.39 50.74 18.68
CA GLN A 128 12.41 51.07 20.12
C GLN A 128 11.98 49.95 21.09
N GLN A 129 12.91 49.59 22.00
CA GLN A 129 12.68 48.85 23.25
C GLN A 129 13.30 49.64 24.42
N PRO A 130 12.75 49.59 25.65
CA PRO A 130 13.41 50.13 26.84
C PRO A 130 14.40 49.15 27.47
N GLN A 131 15.53 49.68 27.96
CA GLN A 131 16.38 49.05 28.97
C GLN A 131 15.85 49.43 30.39
N GLN A 132 16.37 49.04 31.56
CA GLN A 132 17.60 48.33 31.99
C GLN A 132 17.42 47.90 33.48
N MET A 133 18.31 47.03 34.02
CA MET A 133 18.89 47.03 35.40
C MET A 133 19.23 45.59 35.87
N ALA A 134 20.09 45.47 36.89
CA ALA A 134 20.85 44.25 37.21
C ALA A 134 20.51 43.59 38.56
N GLY A 135 20.83 42.29 38.70
CA GLY A 135 20.74 41.55 39.97
C GLY A 135 21.31 40.12 39.92
N ARG A 136 22.25 39.83 40.83
CA ARG A 136 22.78 38.51 41.24
C ARG A 136 22.94 38.58 42.79
N PRO A 137 23.07 37.48 43.57
CA PRO A 137 23.62 36.17 43.19
C PRO A 137 22.87 34.93 43.79
N THR A 138 23.59 33.81 43.86
CA THR A 138 23.35 32.54 44.61
C THR A 138 22.69 31.37 43.87
N SER A 139 23.14 30.16 44.24
CA SER A 139 22.82 28.85 43.65
C SER A 139 22.32 27.90 44.75
N PRO A 140 21.76 26.73 44.39
CA PRO A 140 22.26 25.49 44.97
C PRO A 140 22.53 24.38 43.93
N MET A 141 23.02 23.23 44.41
CA MET A 141 23.66 22.15 43.61
C MET A 141 22.74 20.99 43.16
N PRO A 142 23.15 20.19 42.16
CA PRO A 142 22.46 18.95 41.74
C PRO A 142 22.72 17.75 42.68
N PRO A 143 21.93 16.66 42.56
CA PRO A 143 22.12 15.42 43.34
C PRO A 143 23.30 14.55 42.84
N PRO A 144 23.86 13.67 43.70
CA PRO A 144 25.08 12.90 43.41
C PRO A 144 24.83 11.51 42.77
N PRO A 145 25.88 10.89 42.18
CA PRO A 145 25.85 9.51 41.70
C PRO A 145 26.11 8.47 42.82
N ILE A 146 25.76 7.21 42.58
CA ILE A 146 26.11 6.06 43.42
C ILE A 146 27.03 5.11 42.63
N ASN A 147 28.08 4.60 43.28
CA ASN A 147 29.04 3.64 42.72
C ASN A 147 29.01 2.31 43.50
N THR A 148 29.54 1.26 42.89
CA THR A 148 29.69 -0.10 43.41
C THR A 148 30.54 -0.20 44.68
N GLN A 149 30.15 -1.09 45.62
CA GLN A 149 30.89 -2.31 46.01
C GLN A 149 30.26 -3.01 47.23
N ASN A 150 30.63 -4.28 47.43
CA ASN A 150 30.24 -5.17 48.54
C ASN A 150 31.52 -5.87 49.04
N PRO A 151 31.72 -6.16 50.34
CA PRO A 151 31.74 -7.57 50.77
C PRO A 151 31.34 -7.87 52.24
N TYR A 152 31.40 -9.16 52.61
CA TYR A 152 31.16 -9.81 53.93
C TYR A 152 29.68 -9.92 54.38
N GLY A 153 29.21 -10.99 55.04
CA GLY A 153 29.84 -12.30 55.28
C GLY A 153 29.11 -13.20 56.31
N HIS A 154 29.01 -14.51 56.05
CA HIS A 154 28.59 -15.62 56.94
C HIS A 154 27.08 -15.93 57.19
N LEU A 155 26.85 -17.07 57.85
CA LEU A 155 25.72 -18.04 57.84
C LEU A 155 25.57 -18.69 59.26
N PRO A 156 24.71 -19.72 59.54
CA PRO A 156 23.53 -20.17 58.77
C PRO A 156 22.09 -20.18 59.39
N PRO A 157 21.72 -20.88 60.49
CA PRO A 157 20.97 -22.16 60.32
C PRO A 157 19.60 -22.27 61.01
N HIS A 158 18.67 -23.04 60.40
CA HIS A 158 17.97 -24.24 60.94
C HIS A 158 16.69 -24.65 60.17
N ALA A 159 16.47 -25.97 60.11
CA ALA A 159 15.26 -26.72 59.72
C ALA A 159 15.11 -27.89 60.76
N PRO A 160 14.28 -28.97 60.66
CA PRO A 160 13.46 -29.48 59.54
C PRO A 160 12.10 -30.14 59.96
N GLN A 161 11.72 -31.28 59.33
CA GLN A 161 10.59 -32.24 59.56
C GLN A 161 9.26 -31.89 58.85
N HIS A 162 8.42 -32.81 58.33
CA HIS A 162 8.44 -34.24 57.92
C HIS A 162 7.08 -34.51 57.20
N MET A 163 6.72 -35.54 56.39
CA MET A 163 7.17 -36.82 55.75
C MET A 163 6.28 -36.93 54.45
N TYR A 164 6.23 -37.89 53.50
CA TYR A 164 6.91 -39.11 52.96
C TYR A 164 6.26 -39.37 51.55
N GLY A 165 6.63 -40.32 50.67
CA GLY A 165 7.68 -41.34 50.64
C GLY A 165 7.41 -42.45 49.59
N GLN A 166 8.44 -43.26 49.29
CA GLN A 166 8.47 -44.48 48.44
C GLN A 166 8.39 -44.42 46.89
N GLN A 167 9.11 -45.38 46.31
CA GLN A 167 9.32 -45.87 44.92
C GLN A 167 9.51 -47.42 45.06
N PRO A 168 9.86 -48.28 44.05
CA PRO A 168 10.38 -48.07 42.67
C PRO A 168 9.80 -49.06 41.58
N VAL A 169 10.50 -49.18 40.43
CA VAL A 169 10.73 -50.39 39.56
C VAL A 169 10.21 -50.37 38.10
N SER A 170 11.06 -50.91 37.20
CA SER A 170 10.87 -51.44 35.81
C SER A 170 10.75 -50.51 34.58
N GLY A 171 11.79 -50.55 33.72
CA GLY A 171 11.64 -50.81 32.27
C GLY A 171 11.71 -52.33 32.00
N PRO A 172 11.92 -52.89 30.78
CA PRO A 172 12.72 -52.39 29.63
C PRO A 172 11.97 -52.65 28.27
N PRO A 173 12.54 -53.11 27.12
CA PRO A 173 13.90 -53.09 26.55
C PRO A 173 13.98 -52.55 25.08
N GLY A 174 15.13 -52.72 24.42
CA GLY A 174 15.35 -52.57 22.97
C GLY A 174 16.41 -53.55 22.43
N TYR A 175 16.93 -53.31 21.21
CA TYR A 175 17.95 -54.11 20.46
C TYR A 175 17.44 -55.42 19.80
N PRO A 176 18.14 -56.02 18.80
CA PRO A 176 19.51 -55.73 18.32
C PRO A 176 19.73 -55.53 16.80
N MET A 177 20.99 -55.20 16.46
CA MET A 177 21.60 -55.26 15.12
C MET A 177 21.90 -56.71 14.67
N GLN A 178 22.01 -56.95 13.36
CA GLN A 178 22.79 -58.06 12.77
C GLN A 178 23.53 -57.63 11.49
N GLY A 179 24.60 -58.36 11.14
CA GLY A 179 25.54 -58.05 10.06
C GLY A 179 25.48 -58.97 8.82
N PRO A 180 26.47 -58.87 7.90
CA PRO A 180 26.38 -59.37 6.52
C PRO A 180 27.07 -60.72 6.24
N PRO A 181 26.83 -61.30 5.05
CA PRO A 181 27.93 -61.86 4.23
C PRO A 181 27.74 -61.52 2.69
N PRO A 182 28.48 -62.10 1.71
CA PRO A 182 29.86 -61.68 1.40
C PRO A 182 30.23 -61.56 -0.11
N GLN A 183 31.44 -61.05 -0.38
CA GLN A 183 32.34 -61.29 -1.56
C GLN A 183 31.86 -61.02 -3.02
N GLN A 184 32.60 -60.14 -3.73
CA GLN A 184 33.58 -60.57 -4.76
C GLN A 184 34.59 -59.43 -5.08
N GLN A 185 35.46 -59.60 -6.10
CA GLN A 185 36.85 -59.11 -6.11
C GLN A 185 37.30 -58.47 -7.45
N TYR A 186 38.49 -57.84 -7.45
CA TYR A 186 39.26 -57.07 -8.49
C TYR A 186 39.24 -55.54 -8.27
N GLY A 187 40.35 -54.79 -8.36
CA GLY A 187 41.78 -55.16 -8.43
C GLY A 187 42.62 -54.24 -9.33
N GLY A 188 43.58 -53.46 -8.79
CA GLY A 188 44.50 -52.67 -9.64
C GLY A 188 45.35 -51.60 -8.93
N TYR A 189 46.54 -51.37 -9.49
CA TYR A 189 47.58 -50.38 -9.15
C TYR A 189 48.24 -49.93 -10.49
N VAL A 190 49.14 -48.94 -10.61
CA VAL A 190 50.02 -48.25 -9.64
C VAL A 190 49.85 -46.70 -9.77
N PRO A 191 50.83 -45.73 -9.68
CA PRO A 191 50.48 -44.33 -9.31
C PRO A 191 50.93 -43.22 -10.31
N GLN A 192 50.79 -41.97 -9.86
CA GLN A 192 51.69 -40.82 -10.09
C GLN A 192 51.65 -40.08 -11.44
N GLN A 193 51.13 -38.84 -11.43
CA GLN A 193 51.95 -37.62 -11.61
C GLN A 193 51.19 -36.34 -11.22
N SER A 194 51.92 -35.23 -11.03
CA SER A 194 51.47 -33.97 -10.45
C SER A 194 51.41 -32.84 -11.48
N MET A 195 50.38 -31.97 -11.43
CA MET A 195 50.47 -30.58 -11.89
C MET A 195 49.59 -29.62 -11.06
N VAL A 196 49.97 -28.34 -11.08
CA VAL A 196 49.41 -27.23 -10.30
C VAL A 196 48.08 -26.72 -10.86
N GLY A 197 47.15 -26.24 -10.02
CA GLY A 197 45.95 -25.54 -10.48
C GLY A 197 45.18 -24.74 -9.43
N GLY A 198 45.06 -23.43 -9.65
CA GLY A 198 43.93 -22.55 -9.28
C GLY A 198 43.42 -22.49 -7.83
N GLN A 199 43.64 -21.36 -7.15
CA GLN A 199 42.80 -20.95 -6.02
C GLN A 199 41.39 -20.58 -6.51
N TYR A 200 40.36 -21.26 -6.01
CA TYR A 200 38.96 -20.85 -6.15
C TYR A 200 38.42 -20.36 -4.79
N PRO A 201 37.74 -19.20 -4.72
CA PRO A 201 37.08 -18.76 -3.49
C PRO A 201 35.83 -19.61 -3.21
N TYR A 202 35.55 -19.84 -1.92
CA TYR A 202 34.40 -20.62 -1.45
C TYR A 202 33.06 -19.93 -1.78
N ASN A 203 32.45 -20.31 -2.90
CA ASN A 203 31.10 -19.87 -3.27
C ASN A 203 30.07 -20.88 -2.74
N ARG A 204 29.40 -20.55 -1.63
CA ARG A 204 28.36 -21.41 -1.02
C ARG A 204 27.03 -21.18 -1.76
N GLY A 205 26.80 -22.00 -2.79
CA GLY A 205 25.83 -21.70 -3.84
C GLY A 205 24.36 -21.65 -3.42
N TYR A 206 23.66 -20.65 -3.97
CA TYR A 206 22.20 -20.62 -4.14
C TYR A 206 21.85 -20.70 -5.63
N LEU A 207 22.08 -21.85 -6.26
CA LEU A 207 21.64 -22.13 -7.64
C LEU A 207 21.14 -23.56 -7.81
N SER A 208 19.87 -23.66 -8.23
CA SER A 208 19.28 -24.73 -9.05
C SER A 208 19.64 -26.20 -8.75
N GLU A 209 18.87 -26.86 -7.88
CA GLU A 209 18.62 -28.31 -8.04
C GLU A 209 17.64 -28.56 -9.19
N ALA A 210 18.16 -28.61 -10.42
CA ALA A 210 17.35 -28.85 -11.61
C ALA A 210 17.18 -30.36 -11.90
N ASN A 211 16.34 -31.06 -11.14
CA ASN A 211 15.61 -32.23 -11.67
C ASN A 211 14.42 -32.71 -10.81
N ASN A 212 13.42 -33.30 -11.48
CA ASN A 212 12.31 -34.08 -10.90
C ASN A 212 11.49 -33.44 -9.76
N GLN A 213 10.85 -32.29 -10.03
CA GLN A 213 9.64 -31.89 -9.30
C GLN A 213 8.45 -31.76 -10.27
N ARG A 214 7.27 -32.29 -9.88
CA ARG A 214 6.03 -32.13 -10.64
C ARG A 214 5.66 -30.64 -10.73
N SER A 215 5.14 -30.24 -11.89
CA SER A 215 4.28 -29.05 -12.05
C SER A 215 3.32 -28.95 -10.87
N LYS A 216 3.51 -27.94 -10.01
CA LYS A 216 2.53 -27.57 -8.99
C LYS A 216 1.69 -26.45 -9.56
N ALA A 217 0.43 -26.76 -9.87
CA ALA A 217 -0.52 -25.70 -10.18
C ALA A 217 -0.64 -24.77 -8.96
N GLN A 218 -0.66 -23.46 -9.21
CA GLN A 218 -0.56 -22.44 -8.17
C GLN A 218 -1.71 -21.45 -8.31
N LEU A 219 -2.44 -21.25 -7.21
CA LEU A 219 -3.47 -20.22 -7.13
C LEU A 219 -2.85 -18.91 -6.65
N ILE A 220 -2.81 -17.94 -7.55
CA ILE A 220 -2.29 -16.58 -7.33
C ILE A 220 -3.50 -15.66 -7.18
N VAL A 221 -3.49 -14.76 -6.19
CA VAL A 221 -4.58 -13.81 -5.95
C VAL A 221 -4.02 -12.39 -5.82
N GLY A 222 -4.41 -11.51 -6.74
CA GLY A 222 -4.14 -10.08 -6.70
C GLY A 222 -5.27 -9.37 -5.95
N ILE A 223 -4.90 -8.51 -4.99
CA ILE A 223 -5.84 -7.75 -4.17
C ILE A 223 -5.51 -6.28 -4.28
N ASP A 224 -6.42 -5.51 -4.87
CA ASP A 224 -6.39 -4.06 -4.83
C ASP A 224 -7.21 -3.62 -3.61
N PHE A 225 -6.52 -3.17 -2.55
CA PHE A 225 -7.15 -2.62 -1.34
C PHE A 225 -7.21 -1.09 -1.44
N GLY A 226 -7.88 -0.54 -2.47
CA GLY A 226 -8.02 0.91 -2.67
C GLY A 226 -8.78 1.66 -1.56
N THR A 227 -8.63 2.99 -1.50
CA THR A 227 -9.19 3.84 -0.41
C THR A 227 -10.72 3.96 -0.44
N THR A 228 -11.31 3.92 -1.63
CA THR A 228 -12.75 4.10 -1.88
C THR A 228 -13.42 2.84 -2.42
N PHE A 229 -12.67 2.05 -3.19
CA PHE A 229 -13.09 0.79 -3.79
C PHE A 229 -11.92 -0.20 -3.78
N SER A 230 -12.22 -1.47 -3.52
CA SER A 230 -11.27 -2.57 -3.56
C SER A 230 -11.68 -3.61 -4.61
N GLY A 231 -10.73 -4.37 -5.14
CA GLY A 231 -10.97 -5.43 -6.12
C GLY A 231 -10.14 -6.67 -5.81
N VAL A 232 -10.60 -7.83 -6.29
CA VAL A 232 -9.84 -9.08 -6.20
C VAL A 232 -9.85 -9.76 -7.58
N ALA A 233 -8.67 -10.11 -8.06
CA ALA A 233 -8.46 -10.94 -9.25
C ALA A 233 -7.59 -12.14 -8.89
N PHE A 234 -7.63 -13.18 -9.72
CA PHE A 234 -6.87 -14.40 -9.46
C PHE A 234 -6.39 -15.05 -10.75
N ALA A 235 -5.38 -15.89 -10.63
CA ALA A 235 -4.98 -16.81 -11.67
C ALA A 235 -4.78 -18.22 -11.13
N PHE A 236 -5.21 -19.20 -11.92
CA PHE A 236 -4.77 -20.58 -11.74
C PHE A 236 -3.63 -20.83 -12.73
N ALA A 237 -2.40 -20.76 -12.22
CA ALA A 237 -1.18 -20.98 -12.99
C ALA A 237 -0.81 -22.47 -13.03
N THR A 238 -0.36 -22.93 -14.20
CA THR A 238 0.15 -24.28 -14.46
C THR A 238 1.42 -24.16 -15.31
N ASN A 239 2.17 -25.25 -15.49
CA ASN A 239 3.37 -25.27 -16.36
C ASN A 239 3.14 -24.82 -17.82
N THR A 240 1.89 -24.78 -18.31
CA THR A 240 1.57 -24.50 -19.73
C THR A 240 0.63 -23.32 -19.94
N GLU A 241 -0.13 -22.92 -18.92
CA GLU A 241 -1.15 -21.87 -19.01
C GLU A 241 -1.37 -21.21 -17.64
N ALA A 242 -1.56 -19.89 -17.60
CA ALA A 242 -2.09 -19.18 -16.45
C ALA A 242 -3.43 -18.54 -16.80
N LYS A 243 -4.53 -19.15 -16.32
CA LYS A 243 -5.87 -18.63 -16.56
C LYS A 243 -6.21 -17.58 -15.51
N GLU A 244 -6.29 -16.33 -15.94
CA GLU A 244 -6.70 -15.16 -15.15
C GLU A 244 -8.22 -14.93 -15.18
N ASP A 245 -8.77 -14.45 -14.06
CA ASP A 245 -10.16 -13.99 -13.91
C ASP A 245 -10.28 -12.94 -12.79
N ILE A 246 -11.42 -12.25 -12.70
CA ILE A 246 -11.67 -11.16 -11.74
C ILE A 246 -13.02 -11.33 -11.05
N ILE A 247 -13.07 -11.10 -9.73
CA ILE A 247 -14.32 -11.20 -8.97
C ILE A 247 -15.23 -10.02 -9.33
N VAL A 248 -16.37 -10.34 -9.97
CA VAL A 248 -17.39 -9.36 -10.35
C VAL A 248 -18.71 -9.52 -9.60
N GLU A 249 -18.97 -10.69 -9.00
CA GLU A 249 -20.11 -10.93 -8.12
C GLU A 249 -19.71 -10.64 -6.67
N TRP A 250 -20.47 -9.77 -6.00
CA TRP A 250 -20.19 -9.38 -4.61
C TRP A 250 -21.43 -9.53 -3.72
N PRO A 251 -21.28 -9.92 -2.43
CA PRO A 251 -22.37 -9.89 -1.46
C PRO A 251 -23.08 -8.52 -1.43
N GLY A 252 -24.40 -8.53 -1.31
CA GLY A 252 -25.24 -7.32 -1.34
C GLY A 252 -25.45 -6.66 -2.71
N ALA A 253 -24.65 -6.95 -3.73
CA ALA A 253 -24.73 -6.27 -5.04
C ALA A 253 -25.96 -6.68 -5.89
N GLY A 254 -26.71 -7.71 -5.47
CA GLY A 254 -27.86 -8.22 -6.21
C GLY A 254 -27.44 -8.80 -7.57
N THR A 255 -28.03 -8.29 -8.64
CA THR A 255 -27.68 -8.65 -10.03
C THR A 255 -26.58 -7.77 -10.65
N GLN A 256 -26.04 -6.79 -9.92
CA GLN A 256 -24.99 -5.92 -10.46
C GLN A 256 -23.62 -6.60 -10.43
N THR A 257 -23.03 -6.83 -11.59
CA THR A 257 -21.62 -7.25 -11.71
C THR A 257 -20.70 -6.03 -11.76
N LYS A 258 -19.71 -5.96 -10.87
CA LYS A 258 -18.74 -4.86 -10.76
C LYS A 258 -17.35 -5.39 -10.41
N GLN A 259 -16.33 -4.98 -11.15
CA GLN A 259 -14.92 -5.38 -10.93
C GLN A 259 -14.34 -4.92 -9.57
N LYS A 260 -15.05 -4.04 -8.84
CA LYS A 260 -14.68 -3.55 -7.50
C LYS A 260 -15.91 -3.37 -6.60
N ILE A 261 -15.68 -3.52 -5.30
CA ILE A 261 -16.63 -3.34 -4.18
C ILE A 261 -16.22 -2.10 -3.35
N PRO A 262 -17.15 -1.30 -2.77
CA PRO A 262 -16.78 -0.15 -1.96
C PRO A 262 -15.93 -0.50 -0.72
N THR A 263 -14.97 0.36 -0.38
CA THR A 263 -14.10 0.22 0.80
C THR A 263 -14.74 0.92 2.01
N VAL A 264 -15.85 0.34 2.47
CA VAL A 264 -16.74 0.90 3.49
C VAL A 264 -17.13 -0.19 4.49
N LEU A 265 -17.18 0.16 5.77
CA LEU A 265 -17.71 -0.66 6.86
C LEU A 265 -18.85 0.07 7.59
N TYR A 266 -19.71 -0.71 8.26
CA TYR A 266 -20.75 -0.23 9.15
C TYR A 266 -20.64 -0.99 10.48
N TYR A 267 -20.40 -0.25 11.56
CA TYR A 267 -20.28 -0.79 12.92
C TYR A 267 -21.52 -0.44 13.74
N ASP A 268 -21.97 -1.34 14.60
CA ASP A 268 -22.96 -1.04 15.63
C ASP A 268 -22.33 -0.41 16.89
N GLN A 269 -23.18 -0.08 17.87
CA GLN A 269 -22.79 0.41 19.20
C GLN A 269 -21.93 -0.58 20.02
N HIS A 270 -21.75 -1.81 19.55
CA HIS A 270 -20.94 -2.87 20.17
C HIS A 270 -19.65 -3.14 19.36
N GLN A 271 -19.32 -2.27 18.40
CA GLN A 271 -18.18 -2.36 17.48
C GLN A 271 -18.15 -3.63 16.62
N GLN A 272 -19.32 -4.21 16.34
CA GLN A 272 -19.49 -5.35 15.45
C GLN A 272 -19.84 -4.89 14.03
N VAL A 273 -19.28 -5.55 13.02
CA VAL A 273 -19.51 -5.20 11.60
C VAL A 273 -20.89 -5.72 11.15
N VAL A 274 -21.87 -4.82 11.11
CA VAL A 274 -23.26 -5.05 10.67
C VAL A 274 -23.50 -4.73 9.19
N GLY A 275 -22.47 -4.31 8.46
CA GLY A 275 -22.51 -4.17 7.01
C GLY A 275 -21.15 -3.79 6.44
N TRP A 276 -20.93 -4.07 5.15
CA TRP A 276 -19.66 -3.79 4.47
C TRP A 276 -19.86 -3.69 2.94
N GLY A 277 -19.11 -2.82 2.27
CA GLY A 277 -19.17 -2.69 0.81
C GLY A 277 -20.58 -2.43 0.27
N ALA A 278 -21.15 -3.41 -0.45
CA ALA A 278 -22.54 -3.38 -0.93
C ALA A 278 -23.53 -4.17 -0.03
N ASP A 279 -23.02 -4.95 0.92
CA ASP A 279 -23.77 -5.81 1.83
C ASP A 279 -24.14 -5.05 3.11
N ILE A 280 -25.26 -4.31 3.01
CA ILE A 280 -25.63 -3.25 3.96
C ILE A 280 -27.08 -3.35 4.47
N ALA A 281 -27.77 -4.47 4.21
CA ALA A 281 -29.16 -4.68 4.62
C ALA A 281 -29.36 -4.62 6.14
N ASP A 282 -28.40 -5.15 6.91
CA ASP A 282 -28.43 -5.06 8.37
C ASP A 282 -27.92 -3.73 8.92
N ALA A 283 -27.19 -2.94 8.13
CA ALA A 283 -26.71 -1.61 8.51
C ALA A 283 -27.74 -0.48 8.28
N LEU A 284 -28.60 -0.58 7.25
CA LEU A 284 -29.50 0.49 6.84
C LEU A 284 -30.95 0.31 7.31
N ALA A 285 -31.61 1.42 7.64
CA ALA A 285 -33.05 1.50 7.80
C ALA A 285 -33.75 1.59 6.42
N PRO A 286 -35.07 1.33 6.31
CA PRO A 286 -35.82 1.41 5.05
C PRO A 286 -35.77 2.77 4.31
N THR A 287 -35.29 3.81 4.99
CA THR A 287 -35.03 5.15 4.42
C THR A 287 -33.74 5.24 3.61
N GLY A 288 -32.88 4.21 3.62
CA GLY A 288 -31.54 4.22 3.01
C GLY A 288 -30.42 4.82 3.86
N TYR A 289 -30.70 5.15 5.14
CA TYR A 289 -29.73 5.72 6.09
C TYR A 289 -29.32 4.66 7.12
N PRO A 290 -28.11 4.76 7.73
CA PRO A 290 -27.72 3.88 8.83
C PRO A 290 -28.77 3.83 9.95
N LYS A 291 -28.99 2.64 10.51
CA LYS A 291 -29.88 2.45 11.67
C LYS A 291 -29.34 3.26 12.88
N PRO A 292 -30.19 3.69 13.83
CA PRO A 292 -29.72 4.36 15.05
C PRO A 292 -28.66 3.52 15.77
N GLY A 293 -27.53 4.15 16.12
CA GLY A 293 -26.38 3.46 16.71
C GLY A 293 -25.42 2.81 15.71
N VAL A 294 -25.67 2.89 14.39
CA VAL A 294 -24.75 2.38 13.36
C VAL A 294 -23.86 3.50 12.80
N GLN A 295 -22.54 3.34 12.95
CA GLN A 295 -21.52 4.23 12.38
C GLN A 295 -21.01 3.69 11.04
N LYS A 296 -21.19 4.47 9.96
CA LYS A 296 -20.48 4.25 8.69
C LYS A 296 -19.01 4.68 8.87
N VAL A 297 -18.08 3.87 8.37
CA VAL A 297 -16.64 4.15 8.35
C VAL A 297 -16.10 3.96 6.94
N GLU A 298 -15.37 4.96 6.44
CA GLU A 298 -14.82 5.01 5.09
C GLU A 298 -13.46 5.73 5.06
N TRP A 299 -12.68 5.52 4.00
CA TRP A 299 -11.35 6.12 3.77
C TRP A 299 -10.28 5.75 4.82
N PHE A 300 -10.58 4.81 5.73
CA PHE A 300 -9.71 4.34 6.81
C PHE A 300 -8.34 3.82 6.35
N LYS A 301 -8.19 3.38 5.09
CA LYS A 301 -6.87 3.06 4.49
C LYS A 301 -5.85 4.19 4.69
N LEU A 302 -6.26 5.45 4.58
CA LEU A 302 -5.38 6.61 4.76
C LEU A 302 -4.84 6.74 6.19
N GLN A 303 -5.52 6.15 7.19
CA GLN A 303 -5.06 6.23 8.58
C GLN A 303 -3.87 5.30 8.85
N LEU A 304 -3.69 4.24 8.04
CA LEU A 304 -2.49 3.38 8.06
C LEU A 304 -1.18 4.13 7.76
N MET A 305 -1.24 5.36 7.22
CA MET A 305 -0.10 6.24 6.97
C MET A 305 0.14 7.30 8.06
N MET A 306 -0.80 7.52 8.99
CA MET A 306 -0.70 8.64 9.95
C MET A 306 0.50 8.53 10.89
N SER A 307 1.01 7.31 11.11
CA SER A 307 2.27 7.04 11.79
C SER A 307 3.47 7.51 10.95
N GLY A 308 3.92 8.73 11.23
CA GLY A 308 5.19 9.26 10.73
C GLY A 308 5.17 9.78 9.28
N ASN A 309 4.03 10.29 8.79
CA ASN A 309 3.94 10.93 7.47
C ASN A 309 3.26 12.31 7.53
N THR A 310 3.74 13.26 6.75
CA THR A 310 3.26 14.66 6.70
C THR A 310 2.36 14.98 5.50
N TYR A 311 2.18 14.06 4.54
CA TYR A 311 1.36 14.27 3.34
C TYR A 311 -0.14 14.06 3.56
N ILE A 312 -0.55 13.63 4.76
CA ILE A 312 -1.97 13.48 5.16
C ILE A 312 -2.26 14.48 6.27
N ASP A 313 -3.36 15.21 6.13
CA ASP A 313 -3.92 16.04 7.20
C ASP A 313 -4.97 15.23 8.00
N PRO A 314 -4.66 14.82 9.26
CA PRO A 314 -5.57 14.00 10.07
C PRO A 314 -6.89 14.70 10.40
N ILE A 315 -6.93 16.03 10.39
CA ILE A 315 -8.10 16.84 10.78
C ILE A 315 -9.28 16.61 9.81
N ASN A 316 -9.00 16.09 8.62
CA ASN A 316 -9.96 15.89 7.54
C ASN A 316 -10.45 14.45 7.35
N LEU A 317 -9.98 13.48 8.13
CA LEU A 317 -10.41 12.07 8.01
C LEU A 317 -11.58 11.73 8.95
N PRO A 318 -12.50 10.82 8.56
CA PRO A 318 -13.56 10.35 9.46
C PRO A 318 -12.98 9.66 10.70
N PRO A 319 -13.53 9.89 11.91
CA PRO A 319 -13.04 9.23 13.12
C PRO A 319 -13.31 7.72 13.08
N LEU A 320 -12.35 6.93 13.58
CA LEU A 320 -12.50 5.49 13.77
C LEU A 320 -13.57 5.17 14.84
N PRO A 321 -14.12 3.94 14.86
CA PRO A 321 -14.98 3.50 15.95
C PRO A 321 -14.24 3.53 17.30
N PRO A 322 -14.87 4.03 18.39
CA PRO A 322 -14.25 4.08 19.72
C PRO A 322 -13.63 2.75 20.16
N GLY A 323 -12.30 2.73 20.31
CA GLY A 323 -11.54 1.57 20.77
C GLY A 323 -11.00 0.63 19.67
N LYS A 324 -11.16 0.97 18.38
CA LYS A 324 -10.48 0.29 17.26
C LYS A 324 -9.34 1.17 16.71
N SER A 325 -8.22 0.54 16.38
CA SER A 325 -7.12 1.15 15.62
C SER A 325 -7.41 1.15 14.10
N GLU A 326 -6.60 1.89 13.36
CA GLU A 326 -6.56 1.88 11.90
C GLU A 326 -6.27 0.47 11.33
N ILE A 327 -5.45 -0.32 12.06
CA ILE A 327 -5.14 -1.71 11.71
C ILE A 327 -6.38 -2.61 11.94
N ASP A 328 -7.10 -2.44 13.06
CA ASP A 328 -8.33 -3.22 13.33
C ASP A 328 -9.40 -2.98 12.26
N VAL A 329 -9.63 -1.72 11.87
CA VAL A 329 -10.64 -1.38 10.86
C VAL A 329 -10.22 -1.88 9.47
N ALA A 330 -8.93 -1.81 9.14
CA ALA A 330 -8.41 -2.42 7.92
C ALA A 330 -8.54 -3.96 7.93
N ALA A 331 -8.27 -4.60 9.07
CA ALA A 331 -8.38 -6.05 9.24
C ALA A 331 -9.82 -6.54 9.15
N ASP A 332 -10.78 -5.85 9.77
CA ASP A 332 -12.22 -6.16 9.66
C ASP A 332 -12.69 -6.13 8.20
N TYR A 333 -12.27 -5.12 7.43
CA TYR A 333 -12.61 -5.01 6.00
C TYR A 333 -11.93 -6.12 5.18
N LEU A 334 -10.63 -6.33 5.38
CA LEU A 334 -9.86 -7.36 4.69
C LEU A 334 -10.39 -8.76 5.02
N PHE A 335 -10.89 -9.00 6.24
CA PHE A 335 -11.54 -10.25 6.65
C PHE A 335 -12.83 -10.50 5.87
N LYS A 336 -13.71 -9.49 5.74
CA LYS A 336 -14.94 -9.59 4.94
C LYS A 336 -14.62 -9.80 3.44
N LEU A 337 -13.65 -9.06 2.90
CA LEU A 337 -13.16 -9.21 1.53
C LEU A 337 -12.63 -10.64 1.29
N ARG A 338 -11.87 -11.19 2.25
CA ARG A 338 -11.39 -12.58 2.24
C ARG A 338 -12.53 -13.59 2.29
N GLN A 339 -13.57 -13.36 3.09
CA GLN A 339 -14.75 -14.24 3.13
C GLN A 339 -15.46 -14.28 1.76
N ALA A 340 -15.71 -13.11 1.14
CA ALA A 340 -16.32 -13.04 -0.19
C ALA A 340 -15.46 -13.73 -1.26
N MET A 341 -14.15 -13.45 -1.26
CA MET A 341 -13.17 -14.11 -2.14
C MET A 341 -13.20 -15.63 -2.00
N ARG A 342 -13.13 -16.17 -0.77
CA ARG A 342 -13.17 -17.62 -0.53
C ARG A 342 -14.47 -18.23 -1.03
N ASN A 343 -15.61 -17.58 -0.80
CA ASN A 343 -16.91 -18.06 -1.27
C ASN A 343 -17.00 -18.08 -2.81
N TYR A 344 -16.51 -17.04 -3.49
CA TYR A 344 -16.46 -16.98 -4.95
C TYR A 344 -15.52 -18.05 -5.53
N LEU A 345 -14.30 -18.18 -5.00
CA LEU A 345 -13.35 -19.19 -5.48
C LEU A 345 -13.83 -20.62 -5.19
N GLN A 346 -14.51 -20.87 -4.08
CA GLN A 346 -15.12 -22.16 -3.78
C GLN A 346 -16.29 -22.50 -4.74
N LYS A 347 -17.09 -21.50 -5.15
CA LYS A 347 -18.14 -21.63 -6.19
C LYS A 347 -17.54 -21.89 -7.58
N THR A 348 -16.47 -21.17 -7.95
CA THR A 348 -15.92 -21.14 -9.31
C THR A 348 -14.90 -22.24 -9.59
N LEU A 349 -14.15 -22.70 -8.59
CA LEU A 349 -13.05 -23.67 -8.74
C LEU A 349 -13.29 -25.01 -8.00
N GLY A 350 -14.33 -25.11 -7.16
CA GLY A 350 -14.68 -26.35 -6.45
C GLY A 350 -13.53 -26.93 -5.62
N GLU A 351 -13.29 -28.24 -5.74
CA GLU A 351 -12.23 -28.95 -5.02
C GLU A 351 -10.82 -28.41 -5.28
N VAL A 352 -10.58 -27.76 -6.43
CA VAL A 352 -9.28 -27.18 -6.76
C VAL A 352 -8.94 -26.05 -5.79
N PHE A 353 -9.92 -25.20 -5.46
CA PHE A 353 -9.74 -24.19 -4.43
C PHE A 353 -9.55 -24.83 -3.05
N THR A 354 -10.36 -25.83 -2.69
CA THR A 354 -10.25 -26.54 -1.40
C THR A 354 -8.87 -27.16 -1.18
N ARG A 355 -8.21 -27.64 -2.25
CA ARG A 355 -6.85 -28.18 -2.21
C ARG A 355 -5.77 -27.10 -2.14
N GLU A 356 -5.87 -26.06 -2.96
CA GLU A 356 -4.81 -25.02 -3.04
C GLU A 356 -4.97 -23.87 -2.03
N GLU A 357 -6.06 -23.81 -1.25
CA GLU A 357 -6.34 -22.70 -0.30
C GLU A 357 -5.16 -22.37 0.63
N ARG A 358 -4.46 -23.39 1.13
CA ARG A 358 -3.30 -23.22 2.03
C ARG A 358 -2.03 -22.77 1.29
N ASN A 359 -2.00 -22.95 -0.03
CA ASN A 359 -0.87 -22.65 -0.92
C ASN A 359 -1.04 -21.33 -1.68
N ILE A 360 -2.16 -20.62 -1.50
CA ILE A 360 -2.43 -19.35 -2.21
C ILE A 360 -1.32 -18.35 -1.94
N ARG A 361 -0.80 -17.74 -3.01
CA ARG A 361 0.05 -16.55 -2.97
C ARG A 361 -0.79 -15.30 -3.18
N TYR A 362 -0.68 -14.36 -2.27
CA TYR A 362 -1.40 -13.09 -2.28
C TYR A 362 -0.47 -11.96 -2.73
N PHE A 363 -0.93 -11.14 -3.66
CA PHE A 363 -0.26 -9.94 -4.14
C PHE A 363 -1.15 -8.74 -3.80
N LEU A 364 -0.85 -8.07 -2.70
CA LEU A 364 -1.69 -7.01 -2.12
C LEU A 364 -1.09 -5.64 -2.44
N THR A 365 -1.89 -4.74 -3.02
CA THR A 365 -1.37 -3.45 -3.48
C THR A 365 -1.33 -2.39 -2.38
N VAL A 366 -0.27 -1.58 -2.39
CA VAL A 366 -0.09 -0.39 -1.55
C VAL A 366 0.31 0.82 -2.42
N PRO A 367 -0.11 2.06 -2.12
CA PRO A 367 0.34 3.23 -2.87
C PRO A 367 1.86 3.42 -2.78
N ALA A 368 2.47 4.02 -3.81
CA ALA A 368 3.92 4.21 -3.88
C ALA A 368 4.48 5.19 -2.82
N ILE A 369 3.63 6.07 -2.25
CA ILE A 369 3.98 6.95 -1.13
C ILE A 369 3.88 6.31 0.27
N TRP A 370 3.49 5.02 0.38
CA TRP A 370 3.49 4.33 1.68
C TRP A 370 4.92 4.28 2.26
N ASN A 371 5.08 4.85 3.46
CA ASN A 371 6.28 4.61 4.26
C ASN A 371 6.29 3.16 4.79
N ASP A 372 7.42 2.70 5.28
CA ASP A 372 7.61 1.29 5.63
C ASP A 372 6.74 0.87 6.85
N ALA A 373 6.44 1.83 7.73
CA ALA A 373 5.44 1.68 8.79
C ALA A 373 4.03 1.39 8.24
N GLY A 374 3.57 2.15 7.23
CA GLY A 374 2.27 1.90 6.60
C GLY A 374 2.20 0.57 5.85
N LYS A 375 3.32 0.12 5.26
CA LYS A 375 3.43 -1.23 4.65
C LYS A 375 3.27 -2.30 5.72
N ALA A 376 3.96 -2.18 6.86
CA ALA A 376 3.83 -3.09 7.98
C ALA A 376 2.43 -3.07 8.62
N ALA A 377 1.80 -1.90 8.77
CA ALA A 377 0.42 -1.78 9.23
C ALA A 377 -0.56 -2.51 8.28
N THR A 378 -0.32 -2.41 6.97
CA THR A 378 -1.10 -3.13 5.95
C THR A 378 -0.88 -4.65 6.03
N ARG A 379 0.37 -5.08 6.24
CA ARG A 379 0.73 -6.50 6.45
C ARG A 379 0.13 -7.07 7.73
N ALA A 380 0.13 -6.29 8.82
CA ALA A 380 -0.49 -6.65 10.10
C ALA A 380 -2.01 -6.82 9.96
N ALA A 381 -2.68 -5.89 9.26
CA ALA A 381 -4.10 -6.00 8.96
C ALA A 381 -4.42 -7.26 8.12
N ALA A 382 -3.55 -7.64 7.18
CA ALA A 382 -3.71 -8.86 6.39
C ALA A 382 -3.48 -10.15 7.22
N ILE A 383 -2.57 -10.14 8.20
CA ILE A 383 -2.39 -11.23 9.18
C ILE A 383 -3.64 -11.35 10.07
N GLN A 384 -4.11 -10.24 10.65
CA GLN A 384 -5.30 -10.19 11.51
C GLN A 384 -6.58 -10.59 10.77
N ALA A 385 -6.68 -10.29 9.46
CA ALA A 385 -7.73 -10.77 8.57
C ALA A 385 -7.60 -12.28 8.18
N GLY A 386 -6.52 -12.95 8.57
CA GLY A 386 -6.30 -14.39 8.35
C GLY A 386 -5.85 -14.77 6.92
N PHE A 387 -5.35 -13.83 6.11
CA PHE A 387 -4.67 -14.20 4.85
C PHE A 387 -3.40 -15.01 5.14
N LEU A 388 -2.68 -14.60 6.18
CA LEU A 388 -1.48 -15.24 6.71
C LEU A 388 -1.75 -15.91 8.07
N ARG A 389 -0.85 -16.81 8.47
CA ARG A 389 -0.83 -17.44 9.80
C ARG A 389 -0.19 -16.55 10.86
N ASP A 390 0.96 -15.98 10.53
CA ASP A 390 1.83 -15.20 11.41
C ASP A 390 2.83 -14.37 10.57
N GLU A 391 3.72 -13.62 11.22
CA GLU A 391 4.70 -12.75 10.54
C GLU A 391 5.62 -13.50 9.55
N ASN A 392 5.93 -14.78 9.79
CA ASN A 392 6.85 -15.58 8.98
C ASN A 392 6.20 -16.22 7.74
N ASP A 393 4.89 -16.05 7.54
CA ASP A 393 4.14 -16.68 6.44
C ASP A 393 4.36 -15.92 5.12
N ASN A 394 5.39 -16.33 4.37
CA ASN A 394 5.88 -15.68 3.13
C ASN A 394 4.94 -15.78 1.90
N ARG A 395 3.65 -16.06 2.11
CA ARG A 395 2.66 -16.18 1.03
C ARG A 395 2.07 -14.84 0.58
N LEU A 396 2.34 -13.75 1.30
CA LEU A 396 1.94 -12.40 0.92
C LEU A 396 3.15 -11.63 0.39
N THR A 397 3.02 -11.10 -0.81
CA THR A 397 3.89 -10.09 -1.38
C THR A 397 3.10 -8.79 -1.45
N LEU A 398 3.59 -7.70 -0.86
CA LEU A 398 3.05 -6.38 -1.19
C LEU A 398 3.60 -5.95 -2.56
N VAL A 399 2.83 -5.18 -3.34
CA VAL A 399 3.25 -4.60 -4.64
C VAL A 399 2.81 -3.14 -4.66
N THR A 400 3.56 -2.23 -5.28
CA THR A 400 3.06 -0.84 -5.38
C THR A 400 1.95 -0.71 -6.43
N GLU A 401 0.93 0.13 -6.17
CA GLU A 401 -0.21 0.32 -7.07
C GLU A 401 0.19 0.71 -8.51
N PRO A 402 1.09 1.67 -8.74
CA PRO A 402 1.56 1.99 -10.09
C PRO A 402 2.51 0.93 -10.69
N GLU A 403 3.19 0.11 -9.87
CA GLU A 403 3.96 -1.05 -10.35
C GLU A 403 3.04 -2.12 -10.92
N ALA A 404 1.99 -2.47 -10.18
CA ALA A 404 0.94 -3.37 -10.67
C ALA A 404 0.31 -2.82 -11.97
N ALA A 405 -0.01 -1.53 -12.03
CA ALA A 405 -0.49 -0.92 -13.27
C ALA A 405 0.51 -1.05 -14.44
N ALA A 406 1.82 -0.87 -14.21
CA ALA A 406 2.85 -1.08 -15.23
C ALA A 406 2.89 -2.54 -15.73
N MET A 407 2.80 -3.53 -14.81
CA MET A 407 2.72 -4.95 -15.16
C MET A 407 1.58 -5.25 -16.14
N PHE A 408 0.40 -4.72 -15.84
CA PHE A 408 -0.79 -4.91 -16.66
C PHE A 408 -0.66 -4.22 -18.04
N CYS A 409 -0.14 -3.00 -18.08
CA CYS A 409 0.00 -2.24 -19.33
C CYS A 409 1.08 -2.83 -20.26
N SER A 410 2.12 -3.45 -19.70
CA SER A 410 3.10 -4.23 -20.46
C SER A 410 2.47 -5.52 -21.01
N LYS A 411 1.88 -6.38 -20.15
CA LYS A 411 1.27 -7.65 -20.56
C LYS A 411 0.22 -7.50 -21.66
N THR A 412 -0.55 -6.42 -21.64
CA THR A 412 -1.62 -6.17 -22.61
C THR A 412 -1.13 -5.74 -24.00
N GLY A 413 0.18 -5.54 -24.21
CA GLY A 413 0.73 -5.13 -25.51
C GLY A 413 0.30 -3.72 -25.96
N LEU A 414 -0.25 -2.91 -25.04
CA LEU A 414 -0.68 -1.53 -25.31
C LEU A 414 0.49 -0.59 -25.63
N LEU A 415 1.72 -1.02 -25.37
CA LEU A 415 2.93 -0.20 -25.39
C LEU A 415 4.00 -0.89 -26.24
N ASN A 416 4.41 -0.26 -27.34
CA ASN A 416 5.55 -0.69 -28.15
C ASN A 416 6.85 -0.10 -27.56
N LEU A 417 7.22 -0.57 -26.37
CA LEU A 417 8.39 -0.11 -25.63
C LEU A 417 9.64 -0.84 -26.10
N LYS A 418 10.76 -0.13 -26.14
CA LYS A 418 12.08 -0.69 -26.37
C LYS A 418 12.96 -0.60 -25.13
N ILE A 419 14.03 -1.38 -25.08
CA ILE A 419 15.10 -1.19 -24.09
C ILE A 419 15.53 0.30 -24.06
N GLN A 420 15.70 0.86 -22.84
CA GLN A 420 15.93 2.28 -22.51
C GLN A 420 14.77 3.26 -22.72
N ASP A 421 13.63 2.86 -23.28
CA ASP A 421 12.42 3.68 -23.25
C ASP A 421 11.86 3.78 -21.82
N ALA A 422 11.30 4.95 -21.49
CA ALA A 422 10.72 5.23 -20.19
C ALA A 422 9.19 5.38 -20.24
N VAL A 423 8.52 4.91 -19.20
CA VAL A 423 7.07 5.02 -18.99
C VAL A 423 6.80 5.67 -17.64
N LEU A 424 6.02 6.75 -17.66
CA LEU A 424 5.50 7.39 -16.46
C LEU A 424 4.10 6.84 -16.16
N ILE A 425 3.95 6.13 -15.05
CA ILE A 425 2.63 5.77 -14.51
C ILE A 425 2.11 6.95 -13.67
N VAL A 426 0.84 7.27 -13.84
CA VAL A 426 0.13 8.32 -13.09
C VAL A 426 -1.16 7.70 -12.53
N ASP A 427 -1.04 7.06 -11.38
CA ASP A 427 -2.18 6.43 -10.71
C ASP A 427 -2.99 7.47 -9.96
N CYS A 428 -4.17 7.76 -10.47
CA CYS A 428 -5.09 8.74 -9.91
C CYS A 428 -6.14 7.99 -9.09
N GLY A 429 -5.91 7.91 -7.79
CA GLY A 429 -6.65 7.04 -6.87
C GLY A 429 -7.86 7.68 -6.18
N GLY A 430 -8.36 6.96 -5.17
CA GLY A 430 -9.42 7.42 -4.27
C GLY A 430 -8.91 8.42 -3.23
N GLY A 431 -7.85 8.07 -2.51
CA GLY A 431 -7.24 8.90 -1.46
C GLY A 431 -5.97 9.62 -1.93
N THR A 432 -5.08 8.89 -2.60
CA THR A 432 -3.79 9.38 -3.08
C THR A 432 -3.75 9.52 -4.60
N VAL A 433 -2.70 10.17 -5.09
CA VAL A 433 -2.25 10.11 -6.48
C VAL A 433 -0.76 9.78 -6.46
N ASP A 434 -0.37 8.75 -7.20
CA ASP A 434 0.95 8.12 -7.10
C ASP A 434 1.59 8.01 -8.50
N LEU A 435 2.83 8.49 -8.62
CA LEU A 435 3.55 8.62 -9.87
C LEU A 435 4.92 7.97 -9.79
N ILE A 436 5.23 7.09 -10.75
CA ILE A 436 6.54 6.46 -10.84
C ILE A 436 6.98 6.32 -12.30
N ALA A 437 8.28 6.47 -12.53
CA ALA A 437 8.89 6.32 -13.84
C ALA A 437 9.68 5.01 -13.90
N TYR A 438 9.36 4.18 -14.88
CA TYR A 438 10.07 2.95 -15.20
C TYR A 438 10.86 3.11 -16.50
N GLU A 439 12.07 2.56 -16.53
CA GLU A 439 12.90 2.34 -17.71
C GLU A 439 12.87 0.85 -18.04
N VAL A 440 12.68 0.48 -19.31
CA VAL A 440 12.78 -0.92 -19.76
C VAL A 440 14.25 -1.34 -19.83
N GLU A 441 14.61 -2.42 -19.12
CA GLU A 441 15.95 -3.02 -19.17
C GLU A 441 16.00 -4.19 -20.17
N GLU A 442 14.98 -5.06 -20.19
CA GLU A 442 14.80 -6.12 -21.20
C GLU A 442 13.36 -6.15 -21.73
N GLU A 443 13.19 -6.51 -23.01
CA GLU A 443 11.85 -6.66 -23.63
C GLU A 443 11.27 -8.07 -23.40
N HIS A 444 12.11 -9.11 -23.38
CA HIS A 444 11.72 -10.52 -23.29
C HIS A 444 12.78 -11.32 -22.50
N PRO A 445 12.54 -11.69 -21.22
CA PRO A 445 11.37 -11.33 -20.41
C PRO A 445 11.27 -9.80 -20.23
N PHE A 446 10.06 -9.28 -20.12
CA PHE A 446 9.88 -7.84 -19.90
C PHE A 446 10.36 -7.47 -18.49
N THR A 447 11.39 -6.63 -18.38
CA THR A 447 11.93 -6.16 -17.10
C THR A 447 12.15 -4.66 -17.10
N VAL A 448 12.01 -4.04 -15.92
CA VAL A 448 12.12 -2.60 -15.74
C VAL A 448 12.89 -2.23 -14.47
N ALA A 449 13.49 -1.05 -14.49
CA ALA A 449 14.05 -0.38 -13.32
C ALA A 449 13.33 0.93 -13.04
N GLU A 450 13.21 1.33 -11.77
CA GLU A 450 12.83 2.70 -11.43
C GLU A 450 13.91 3.66 -11.99
N CYS A 451 13.49 4.64 -12.80
CA CYS A 451 14.39 5.62 -13.42
C CYS A 451 14.30 7.02 -12.79
N THR A 452 13.26 7.29 -12.01
CA THR A 452 13.22 8.37 -11.02
C THR A 452 12.69 7.82 -9.69
N ALA A 453 12.88 8.57 -8.59
CA ALA A 453 12.15 8.28 -7.36
C ALA A 453 10.64 8.48 -7.60
N GLY A 454 9.82 7.60 -7.04
CA GLY A 454 8.37 7.79 -7.01
C GLY A 454 7.98 9.07 -6.26
N SER A 455 6.90 9.72 -6.69
CA SER A 455 6.30 10.89 -6.04
C SER A 455 4.79 10.73 -5.96
N GLY A 456 4.13 11.51 -5.12
CA GLY A 456 2.68 11.46 -4.95
C GLY A 456 2.20 12.38 -3.85
N ASP A 457 0.88 12.47 -3.68
CA ASP A 457 0.23 13.31 -2.67
C ASP A 457 -1.19 12.80 -2.35
N SER A 458 -1.79 13.28 -1.26
CA SER A 458 -3.14 12.94 -0.80
C SER A 458 -4.24 13.71 -1.57
N CYS A 459 -4.09 13.83 -2.88
CA CYS A 459 -4.98 14.57 -3.79
C CYS A 459 -5.88 13.65 -4.64
N GLY A 460 -6.26 12.48 -4.12
CA GLY A 460 -7.21 11.57 -4.77
C GLY A 460 -8.64 12.13 -4.85
N SER A 461 -9.52 11.44 -5.56
CA SER A 461 -10.91 11.87 -5.82
C SER A 461 -11.78 12.11 -4.58
N THR A 462 -11.41 11.64 -3.40
CA THR A 462 -12.07 11.98 -2.11
C THR A 462 -11.92 13.46 -1.74
N ALA A 463 -10.86 14.14 -2.19
CA ALA A 463 -10.71 15.58 -2.02
C ALA A 463 -11.83 16.35 -2.76
N LEU A 464 -12.31 15.85 -3.90
CA LEU A 464 -13.46 16.41 -4.63
C LEU A 464 -14.73 16.36 -3.77
N ASN A 465 -14.98 15.23 -3.10
CA ASN A 465 -16.13 15.04 -2.21
C ASN A 465 -16.09 16.02 -1.03
N ARG A 466 -14.90 16.28 -0.47
CA ARG A 466 -14.71 17.29 0.59
C ARG A 466 -15.01 18.70 0.09
N ASN A 467 -14.50 19.05 -1.10
CA ASN A 467 -14.70 20.38 -1.68
C ASN A 467 -16.19 20.62 -2.01
N PHE A 468 -16.86 19.66 -2.65
CA PHE A 468 -18.29 19.70 -2.93
C PHE A 468 -19.13 19.76 -1.64
N SER A 469 -18.77 18.98 -0.60
CA SER A 469 -19.41 19.03 0.71
C SER A 469 -19.36 20.42 1.34
N ASN A 470 -18.29 21.18 1.15
CA ASN A 470 -18.18 22.56 1.64
C ASN A 470 -19.08 23.54 0.89
N ILE A 471 -19.18 23.43 -0.45
CA ILE A 471 -20.13 24.20 -1.27
C ILE A 471 -21.57 23.86 -0.87
N LEU A 472 -21.91 22.58 -0.79
CA LEU A 472 -23.21 22.06 -0.37
C LEU A 472 -23.62 22.57 1.02
N ARG A 473 -22.70 22.57 2.01
CA ARG A 473 -22.94 23.18 3.33
C ARG A 473 -23.19 24.69 3.24
N ALA A 474 -22.51 25.40 2.34
CA ALA A 474 -22.77 26.83 2.13
C ALA A 474 -24.15 27.10 1.51
N LYS A 475 -24.60 26.27 0.56
CA LYS A 475 -25.96 26.35 -0.01
C LYS A 475 -27.02 26.01 1.04
N ILE A 476 -26.84 24.93 1.79
CA ILE A 476 -27.79 24.51 2.86
C ILE A 476 -27.94 25.57 3.95
N ARG A 477 -26.89 26.31 4.33
CA ARG A 477 -27.02 27.43 5.28
C ARG A 477 -27.97 28.52 4.80
N LYS A 478 -28.07 28.76 3.49
CA LYS A 478 -29.02 29.72 2.90
C LYS A 478 -30.48 29.27 2.97
N MET A 479 -30.74 28.00 3.26
CA MET A 479 -32.09 27.52 3.60
C MET A 479 -32.59 28.06 4.95
N LYS A 480 -31.70 28.63 5.79
CA LYS A 480 -32.01 29.25 7.09
C LYS A 480 -32.77 28.32 8.07
N LEU A 481 -32.60 27.01 7.90
CA LEU A 481 -33.19 25.97 8.75
C LEU A 481 -32.46 25.86 10.10
N PRO A 482 -33.15 25.44 11.18
CA PRO A 482 -32.53 25.20 12.47
C PRO A 482 -31.43 24.14 12.44
N ASP A 483 -30.45 24.26 13.34
CA ASP A 483 -29.42 23.25 13.55
C ASP A 483 -30.02 21.86 13.84
N GLY A 484 -29.42 20.81 13.26
CA GLY A 484 -29.95 19.44 13.34
C GLY A 484 -31.20 19.16 12.49
N SER A 485 -31.64 20.10 11.62
CA SER A 485 -32.80 19.89 10.75
C SER A 485 -32.69 18.63 9.89
N LYS A 486 -33.69 17.74 10.02
CA LYS A 486 -33.82 16.51 9.23
C LYS A 486 -33.91 16.79 7.73
N THR A 487 -34.51 17.92 7.34
CA THR A 487 -34.62 18.35 5.94
C THR A 487 -33.24 18.70 5.38
N ALA A 488 -32.44 19.49 6.11
CA ALA A 488 -31.07 19.81 5.73
C ALA A 488 -30.19 18.54 5.62
N GLY A 489 -30.35 17.59 6.55
CA GLY A 489 -29.68 16.28 6.48
C GLY A 489 -30.05 15.44 5.26
N ARG A 490 -31.34 15.42 4.86
CA ARG A 490 -31.82 14.72 3.66
C ARG A 490 -31.26 15.35 2.37
N VAL A 491 -31.35 16.68 2.27
CA VAL A 491 -30.78 17.47 1.15
C VAL A 491 -29.29 17.17 1.01
N TYR A 492 -28.54 17.25 2.12
CA TYR A 492 -27.11 16.95 2.14
C TYR A 492 -26.82 15.53 1.63
N ALA A 493 -27.52 14.52 2.14
CA ALA A 493 -27.26 13.12 1.77
C ALA A 493 -27.59 12.82 0.29
N LYS A 494 -28.72 13.32 -0.23
CA LYS A 494 -29.06 13.16 -1.65
C LYS A 494 -28.04 13.85 -2.57
N CYS A 495 -27.61 15.07 -2.25
CA CYS A 495 -26.58 15.77 -3.03
C CYS A 495 -25.20 15.08 -2.98
N ILE A 496 -24.76 14.57 -1.82
CA ILE A 496 -23.51 13.79 -1.73
C ILE A 496 -23.60 12.49 -2.56
N MET A 497 -24.73 11.78 -2.49
CA MET A 497 -24.93 10.53 -3.22
C MET A 497 -24.93 10.73 -4.74
N ASP A 498 -25.63 11.75 -5.23
CA ASP A 498 -25.70 12.07 -6.67
C ASP A 498 -24.38 12.68 -7.19
N PHE A 499 -23.63 13.38 -6.33
CA PHE A 499 -22.28 13.80 -6.66
C PHE A 499 -21.32 12.61 -6.83
N GLU A 500 -21.33 11.66 -5.90
CA GLU A 500 -20.50 10.46 -5.95
C GLU A 500 -20.84 9.58 -7.17
N ASN A 501 -22.14 9.33 -7.41
CA ASN A 501 -22.60 8.37 -8.41
C ASN A 501 -22.68 8.92 -9.84
N ARG A 502 -22.77 10.24 -10.02
CA ARG A 502 -23.03 10.86 -11.33
C ARG A 502 -22.15 12.08 -11.59
N ILE A 503 -22.35 13.18 -10.86
CA ILE A 503 -21.73 14.49 -11.21
C ILE A 503 -20.20 14.38 -11.29
N LYS A 504 -19.56 13.69 -10.34
CA LYS A 504 -18.10 13.52 -10.30
C LYS A 504 -17.55 12.65 -11.44
N ALA A 505 -18.31 11.67 -11.91
CA ALA A 505 -17.92 10.82 -13.03
C ALA A 505 -18.14 11.50 -14.39
N ASP A 506 -19.24 12.26 -14.51
CA ASP A 506 -19.69 12.86 -15.77
C ASP A 506 -19.18 14.28 -16.02
N PHE A 507 -18.52 14.94 -15.04
CA PHE A 507 -18.00 16.30 -15.23
C PHE A 507 -16.99 16.41 -16.39
N ARG A 508 -17.20 17.39 -17.28
CA ARG A 508 -16.34 17.69 -18.45
C ARG A 508 -15.87 19.16 -18.51
N ASN A 509 -16.29 20.02 -17.58
CA ASN A 509 -16.14 21.49 -17.66
C ASN A 509 -16.66 22.10 -18.99
N ASN A 510 -17.91 21.78 -19.34
CA ASN A 510 -18.57 22.11 -20.60
C ASN A 510 -19.73 23.13 -20.45
N GLY A 511 -19.85 23.80 -19.31
CA GLY A 511 -20.95 24.74 -19.01
C GLY A 511 -22.24 24.07 -18.55
N GLN A 512 -22.27 22.74 -18.39
CA GLN A 512 -23.43 22.00 -17.91
C GLN A 512 -23.81 22.37 -16.47
N LYS A 513 -25.08 22.69 -16.25
CA LYS A 513 -25.69 22.77 -14.91
C LYS A 513 -26.11 21.39 -14.42
N TRP A 514 -26.07 21.16 -13.11
CA TRP A 514 -26.35 19.88 -12.47
C TRP A 514 -27.51 20.04 -11.48
N ALA A 515 -28.69 19.56 -11.85
CA ALA A 515 -29.83 19.44 -10.94
C ALA A 515 -29.75 18.10 -10.18
N VAL A 516 -30.02 18.14 -8.87
CA VAL A 516 -30.17 16.98 -7.97
C VAL A 516 -31.59 16.99 -7.41
N ASP A 517 -32.36 15.92 -7.61
CA ASP A 517 -33.63 15.74 -6.89
C ASP A 517 -33.34 15.65 -5.38
N VAL A 518 -33.79 16.65 -4.60
CA VAL A 518 -33.61 16.69 -3.14
C VAL A 518 -34.79 16.11 -2.36
N GLY A 519 -35.91 15.79 -3.02
CA GLY A 519 -37.06 15.10 -2.42
C GLY A 519 -37.74 15.90 -1.30
N ILE A 520 -37.96 17.19 -1.55
CA ILE A 520 -38.69 18.13 -0.67
C ILE A 520 -39.60 19.03 -1.51
N GLU A 521 -40.78 19.34 -0.99
CA GLU A 521 -41.76 20.24 -1.63
C GLU A 521 -41.47 21.73 -1.36
N ALA A 522 -40.63 22.03 -0.36
CA ALA A 522 -40.31 23.38 0.04
C ALA A 522 -39.16 23.96 -0.78
N GLU A 523 -39.42 25.10 -1.42
CA GLU A 523 -38.44 25.84 -2.23
C GLU A 523 -37.50 26.69 -1.36
N PHE A 524 -36.26 26.85 -1.82
CA PHE A 524 -35.26 27.71 -1.21
C PHE A 524 -34.39 28.35 -2.31
N PRO A 525 -34.88 29.37 -3.04
CA PRO A 525 -34.16 29.97 -4.18
C PRO A 525 -32.77 30.50 -3.83
N GLU A 526 -32.57 31.06 -2.63
CA GLU A 526 -31.22 31.46 -2.17
C GLU A 526 -30.22 30.29 -2.11
N ALA A 527 -30.69 29.09 -1.77
CA ALA A 527 -29.92 27.85 -1.77
C ALA A 527 -29.85 27.18 -3.16
N GLY A 528 -30.57 27.71 -4.16
CA GLY A 528 -30.74 27.10 -5.47
C GLY A 528 -31.64 25.87 -5.47
N ILE A 529 -32.67 25.82 -4.60
CA ILE A 529 -33.70 24.78 -4.59
C ILE A 529 -35.01 25.32 -5.17
N GLU A 530 -35.42 24.80 -6.31
CA GLU A 530 -36.62 25.16 -7.08
C GLU A 530 -37.25 23.85 -7.60
N GLU A 531 -38.58 23.74 -7.63
CA GLU A 531 -39.32 22.53 -8.09
C GLU A 531 -38.86 21.18 -7.45
N GLY A 532 -38.27 21.22 -6.24
CA GLY A 532 -37.74 20.05 -5.54
C GLY A 532 -36.32 19.61 -5.98
N TYR A 533 -35.64 20.38 -6.82
CA TYR A 533 -34.27 20.14 -7.27
C TYR A 533 -33.29 21.17 -6.72
N MET A 534 -32.14 20.73 -6.17
CA MET A 534 -31.00 21.63 -5.92
C MET A 534 -30.11 21.70 -7.16
N THR A 535 -29.91 22.90 -7.69
CA THR A 535 -29.08 23.13 -8.88
C THR A 535 -27.66 23.58 -8.50
N PHE A 536 -26.65 23.02 -9.19
CA PHE A 536 -25.25 23.44 -9.13
C PHE A 536 -24.77 23.95 -10.50
N THR A 537 -23.96 25.00 -10.52
CA THR A 537 -23.36 25.51 -11.76
C THR A 537 -22.12 24.72 -12.17
N ASN A 538 -21.69 24.87 -13.42
CA ASN A 538 -20.45 24.28 -13.91
C ASN A 538 -19.23 24.77 -13.10
N GLU A 539 -19.26 26.02 -12.63
CA GLU A 539 -18.21 26.70 -11.87
C GLU A 539 -18.16 26.20 -10.42
N GLU A 540 -19.31 25.93 -9.79
CA GLU A 540 -19.37 25.29 -8.47
C GLU A 540 -18.76 23.88 -8.52
N ILE A 541 -18.98 23.12 -9.60
CA ILE A 541 -18.33 21.82 -9.78
C ILE A 541 -16.85 21.99 -10.14
N LEU A 542 -16.47 22.95 -10.99
CA LEU A 542 -15.08 23.23 -11.32
C LEU A 542 -14.23 23.56 -10.08
N GLN A 543 -14.76 24.37 -9.15
CA GLN A 543 -14.14 24.67 -7.85
C GLN A 543 -13.87 23.42 -7.00
N CYS A 544 -14.62 22.33 -7.22
CA CYS A 544 -14.33 21.05 -6.56
C CYS A 544 -13.08 20.38 -7.13
N PHE A 545 -12.89 20.46 -8.46
CA PHE A 545 -11.82 19.79 -9.20
C PHE A 545 -10.52 20.57 -9.29
N GLU A 546 -10.57 21.86 -9.62
CA GLU A 546 -9.39 22.67 -9.97
C GLU A 546 -8.25 22.60 -8.93
N PRO A 547 -8.47 22.77 -7.61
CA PRO A 547 -7.39 22.69 -6.63
C PRO A 547 -6.71 21.31 -6.56
N VAL A 548 -7.47 20.26 -6.87
CA VAL A 548 -7.02 18.87 -6.84
C VAL A 548 -6.25 18.55 -8.13
N VAL A 549 -6.82 18.90 -9.29
CA VAL A 549 -6.21 18.68 -10.59
C VAL A 549 -4.92 19.48 -10.74
N ASN A 550 -4.87 20.76 -10.34
CA ASN A 550 -3.65 21.57 -10.42
C ASN A 550 -2.47 20.94 -9.67
N ARG A 551 -2.73 20.28 -8.52
CA ARG A 551 -1.70 19.54 -7.78
C ARG A 551 -1.21 18.28 -8.52
N ILE A 552 -2.10 17.56 -9.19
CA ILE A 552 -1.73 16.42 -10.06
C ILE A 552 -0.88 16.88 -11.24
N LEU A 553 -1.23 18.02 -11.87
CA LEU A 553 -0.46 18.59 -12.98
C LEU A 553 0.95 19.02 -12.55
N GLU A 554 1.11 19.48 -11.31
CA GLU A 554 2.43 19.77 -10.72
C GLU A 554 3.27 18.48 -10.58
N LEU A 555 2.71 17.42 -9.98
CA LEU A 555 3.39 16.13 -9.82
C LEU A 555 3.81 15.53 -11.17
N VAL A 556 2.91 15.52 -12.16
CA VAL A 556 3.22 15.01 -13.52
C VAL A 556 4.34 15.82 -14.16
N ARG A 557 4.29 17.16 -14.09
CA ARG A 557 5.34 18.03 -14.64
C ARG A 557 6.69 17.76 -13.99
N ASN A 558 6.72 17.63 -12.67
CA ASN A 558 7.95 17.41 -11.92
C ASN A 558 8.58 16.04 -12.25
N GLN A 559 7.77 14.98 -12.43
CA GLN A 559 8.30 13.68 -12.88
C GLN A 559 8.81 13.73 -14.32
N ILE A 560 8.12 14.41 -15.25
CA ILE A 560 8.63 14.58 -16.63
C ILE A 560 10.00 15.27 -16.63
N ILE A 561 10.17 16.33 -15.84
CA ILE A 561 11.46 17.03 -15.67
C ILE A 561 12.53 16.08 -15.10
N ALA A 562 12.20 15.27 -14.09
CA ALA A 562 13.14 14.32 -13.50
C ALA A 562 13.57 13.22 -14.49
N ILE A 563 12.65 12.69 -15.31
CA ILE A 563 12.95 11.70 -16.35
C ILE A 563 13.88 12.30 -17.42
N GLN A 564 13.62 13.54 -17.83
CA GLN A 564 14.47 14.26 -18.79
C GLN A 564 15.87 14.56 -18.21
N ALA A 565 15.97 14.90 -16.92
CA ALA A 565 17.26 15.12 -16.24
C ALA A 565 18.12 13.85 -16.15
N GLN A 566 17.49 12.66 -16.17
CA GLN A 566 18.17 11.35 -16.27
C GLN A 566 18.47 10.94 -17.72
N ASN A 567 18.29 11.83 -18.71
CA ASN A 567 18.45 11.59 -20.15
C ASN A 567 17.61 10.40 -20.68
N ARG A 568 16.44 10.13 -20.09
CA ARG A 568 15.59 8.99 -20.48
C ARG A 568 14.49 9.39 -21.47
N HIS A 569 14.21 8.51 -22.42
CA HIS A 569 13.23 8.77 -23.48
C HIS A 569 11.82 8.38 -23.04
N LEU A 570 11.06 9.33 -22.51
CA LEU A 570 9.66 9.13 -22.12
C LEU A 570 8.79 8.80 -23.34
N GLN A 571 8.29 7.56 -23.44
CA GLN A 571 7.38 7.09 -24.48
C GLN A 571 5.91 7.24 -24.14
N ASN A 572 5.52 7.01 -22.88
CA ASN A 572 4.12 6.97 -22.48
C ASN A 572 3.91 7.58 -21.09
N VAL A 573 2.79 8.30 -20.93
CA VAL A 573 2.25 8.75 -19.65
C VAL A 573 0.92 8.05 -19.46
N LEU A 574 0.87 7.08 -18.55
CA LEU A 574 -0.27 6.17 -18.37
C LEU A 574 -1.13 6.63 -17.20
N VAL A 575 -2.29 7.19 -17.52
CA VAL A 575 -3.27 7.66 -16.54
C VAL A 575 -4.16 6.48 -16.12
N VAL A 576 -4.01 6.03 -14.88
CA VAL A 576 -4.68 4.85 -14.32
C VAL A 576 -5.41 5.20 -13.02
N GLY A 577 -6.04 4.21 -12.38
CA GLY A 577 -6.79 4.41 -11.14
C GLY A 577 -8.21 4.94 -11.37
N GLY A 578 -9.02 4.89 -10.30
CA GLY A 578 -10.45 5.23 -10.37
C GLY A 578 -10.74 6.70 -10.68
N PHE A 579 -9.87 7.63 -10.27
CA PHE A 579 -9.95 9.03 -10.66
C PHE A 579 -9.36 9.27 -12.05
N GLY A 580 -8.42 8.43 -12.51
CA GLY A 580 -7.88 8.47 -13.88
C GLY A 580 -8.93 8.20 -14.97
N SER A 581 -10.04 7.56 -14.62
CA SER A 581 -11.23 7.45 -15.47
C SER A 581 -12.01 8.77 -15.64
N SER A 582 -11.74 9.81 -14.85
CA SER A 582 -12.34 11.14 -15.05
C SER A 582 -11.82 11.77 -16.34
N GLU A 583 -12.74 12.14 -17.23
CA GLU A 583 -12.36 12.72 -18.52
C GLU A 583 -11.85 14.15 -18.39
N TYR A 584 -12.39 14.94 -17.45
CA TYR A 584 -11.83 16.25 -17.15
C TYR A 584 -10.36 16.14 -16.72
N LEU A 585 -10.02 15.26 -15.77
CA LEU A 585 -8.64 15.05 -15.33
C LEU A 585 -7.72 14.60 -16.48
N PHE A 586 -8.15 13.62 -17.28
CA PHE A 586 -7.36 13.13 -18.41
C PHE A 586 -7.06 14.21 -19.45
N GLN A 587 -8.06 15.02 -19.82
CA GLN A 587 -7.87 16.14 -20.75
C GLN A 587 -6.97 17.22 -20.13
N GLN A 588 -7.11 17.53 -18.84
CA GLN A 588 -6.22 18.49 -18.17
C GLN A 588 -4.76 18.01 -18.14
N ILE A 589 -4.49 16.73 -17.84
CA ILE A 589 -3.14 16.14 -17.93
C ILE A 589 -2.63 16.26 -19.38
N LYS A 590 -3.44 15.84 -20.36
CA LYS A 590 -3.07 15.84 -21.78
C LYS A 590 -2.76 17.24 -22.33
N LEU A 591 -3.44 18.28 -21.85
CA LEU A 591 -3.19 19.67 -22.26
C LEU A 591 -1.94 20.27 -21.60
N HIS A 592 -1.62 19.89 -20.36
CA HIS A 592 -0.58 20.55 -19.56
C HIS A 592 0.78 19.82 -19.50
N VAL A 593 0.90 18.60 -20.04
CA VAL A 593 2.22 18.06 -20.39
C VAL A 593 2.82 18.85 -21.57
N PRO A 594 4.16 18.94 -21.68
CA PRO A 594 4.81 19.59 -22.82
C PRO A 594 4.32 19.05 -24.18
N PRO A 595 4.21 19.88 -25.24
CA PRO A 595 3.59 19.52 -26.51
C PRO A 595 4.04 18.18 -27.12
N GLN A 596 5.34 17.87 -27.03
CA GLN A 596 5.93 16.62 -27.53
C GLN A 596 5.49 15.34 -26.81
N PHE A 597 4.81 15.47 -25.66
CA PHE A 597 4.28 14.36 -24.87
C PHE A 597 2.74 14.27 -24.91
N GLN A 598 2.02 15.21 -25.54
CA GLN A 598 0.54 15.20 -25.55
C GLN A 598 -0.05 13.99 -26.29
N SER A 599 0.61 13.52 -27.35
CA SER A 599 0.28 12.26 -28.04
C SER A 599 0.67 11.01 -27.26
N LYS A 600 1.50 11.14 -26.22
CA LYS A 600 2.03 10.07 -25.37
C LYS A 600 1.20 9.85 -24.10
N VAL A 601 0.24 10.74 -23.79
CA VAL A 601 -0.73 10.56 -22.69
C VAL A 601 -1.83 9.58 -23.11
N VAL A 602 -1.90 8.44 -22.41
CA VAL A 602 -2.81 7.32 -22.71
C VAL A 602 -3.55 6.91 -21.43
N ARG A 603 -4.85 6.61 -21.55
CA ARG A 603 -5.61 5.89 -20.52
C ARG A 603 -5.71 4.42 -20.96
N PRO A 604 -5.10 3.46 -20.24
CA PRO A 604 -5.21 2.05 -20.60
C PRO A 604 -6.65 1.54 -20.61
N MET A 605 -6.91 0.54 -21.47
CA MET A 605 -8.12 -0.28 -21.39
C MET A 605 -8.19 -0.92 -20.00
N ASP A 606 -9.39 -1.07 -19.42
CA ASP A 606 -9.59 -1.53 -18.04
C ASP A 606 -8.80 -0.74 -16.96
N SER A 607 -8.49 0.55 -17.18
CA SER A 607 -7.75 1.41 -16.21
C SER A 607 -8.26 1.36 -14.75
N VAL A 608 -9.55 1.05 -14.53
CA VAL A 608 -10.14 0.82 -13.19
C VAL A 608 -9.61 -0.46 -12.53
N ALA A 609 -9.41 -1.54 -13.30
CA ALA A 609 -8.97 -2.86 -12.86
C ALA A 609 -7.49 -3.16 -13.19
N ALA A 610 -6.78 -2.26 -13.86
CA ALA A 610 -5.37 -2.39 -14.21
C ALA A 610 -4.48 -2.74 -13.00
N ILE A 611 -4.74 -2.13 -11.84
CA ILE A 611 -4.03 -2.38 -10.58
C ILE A 611 -4.25 -3.83 -10.11
N VAL A 612 -5.49 -4.31 -10.00
CA VAL A 612 -5.78 -5.65 -9.48
C VAL A 612 -5.35 -6.77 -10.45
N LYS A 613 -5.56 -6.58 -11.75
CA LYS A 613 -5.05 -7.50 -12.79
C LYS A 613 -3.53 -7.49 -12.82
N GLY A 614 -2.92 -6.33 -12.64
CA GLY A 614 -1.49 -6.12 -12.50
C GLY A 614 -0.84 -6.86 -11.34
N ALA A 615 -1.51 -6.90 -10.18
CA ALA A 615 -1.05 -7.65 -9.02
C ALA A 615 -1.03 -9.17 -9.28
N VAL A 616 -2.00 -9.69 -10.05
CA VAL A 616 -1.97 -11.09 -10.52
C VAL A 616 -0.82 -11.31 -11.51
N THR A 617 -0.65 -10.42 -12.50
CA THR A 617 0.45 -10.47 -13.48
C THR A 617 1.83 -10.49 -12.79
N ALA A 618 2.03 -9.69 -11.74
CA ALA A 618 3.25 -9.67 -10.94
C ALA A 618 3.56 -11.04 -10.30
N GLY A 619 2.54 -11.76 -9.84
CA GLY A 619 2.68 -13.09 -9.27
C GLY A 619 2.88 -14.24 -10.26
N ILE A 620 2.48 -14.05 -11.52
CA ILE A 620 2.70 -15.04 -12.60
C ILE A 620 4.10 -14.91 -13.20
N THR A 621 4.53 -13.67 -13.45
CA THR A 621 5.77 -13.38 -14.20
C THR A 621 7.02 -13.43 -13.31
N GLU A 622 6.88 -13.00 -12.05
CA GLU A 622 7.95 -12.78 -11.07
C GLU A 622 9.04 -11.77 -11.49
N ARG A 623 9.50 -10.94 -10.53
CA ARG A 623 10.72 -10.11 -10.62
C ARG A 623 10.85 -9.14 -11.81
N VAL A 624 9.75 -8.59 -12.33
CA VAL A 624 9.81 -7.60 -13.41
C VAL A 624 10.48 -6.28 -12.98
N VAL A 625 10.36 -5.84 -11.73
CA VAL A 625 11.16 -4.69 -11.22
C VAL A 625 12.52 -5.18 -10.71
N THR A 626 13.56 -4.96 -11.50
CA THR A 626 14.95 -5.39 -11.23
C THR A 626 15.64 -4.52 -10.19
N SER A 627 15.34 -3.22 -10.18
CA SER A 627 15.95 -2.24 -9.29
C SER A 627 15.06 -1.02 -9.05
N ARG A 628 15.26 -0.42 -7.87
CA ARG A 628 14.47 0.70 -7.33
C ARG A 628 15.35 1.89 -6.96
N VAL A 629 14.77 3.08 -6.94
CA VAL A 629 15.43 4.29 -6.46
C VAL A 629 15.11 4.49 -4.97
N ALA A 630 16.15 4.55 -4.15
CA ALA A 630 16.01 4.76 -2.71
C ALA A 630 15.37 6.13 -2.41
N ARG A 631 14.16 6.11 -1.86
CA ARG A 631 13.36 7.31 -1.56
C ARG A 631 13.90 8.12 -0.36
N ARG A 632 14.76 7.50 0.45
CA ARG A 632 15.34 7.99 1.71
C ARG A 632 16.81 7.59 1.83
N HIS A 633 17.59 8.32 2.62
CA HIS A 633 18.85 7.78 3.14
C HIS A 633 18.55 6.79 4.26
N TYR A 634 19.17 5.61 4.28
CA TYR A 634 19.10 4.64 5.36
C TYR A 634 20.46 4.52 6.06
N LEU A 635 20.47 4.59 7.38
CA LEU A 635 21.68 4.81 8.19
C LEU A 635 21.58 4.23 9.60
N MET A 636 22.71 4.09 10.29
CA MET A 636 22.74 3.85 11.74
C MET A 636 23.69 4.80 12.48
N ALA A 637 23.53 4.90 13.80
CA ALA A 637 24.48 5.59 14.66
C ALA A 637 25.77 4.76 14.83
N THR A 638 26.92 5.45 14.83
CA THR A 638 28.26 4.87 14.99
C THR A 638 29.14 5.76 15.87
N LEU A 639 30.29 5.25 16.29
CA LEU A 639 31.30 5.97 17.08
C LEU A 639 32.55 6.27 16.22
N GLN A 640 32.53 7.40 15.52
CA GLN A 640 33.69 7.85 14.72
C GLN A 640 34.79 8.44 15.61
N PRO A 641 36.07 8.47 15.18
CA PRO A 641 37.14 9.17 15.91
C PRO A 641 36.76 10.62 16.22
N PHE A 642 37.00 11.08 17.45
CA PHE A 642 36.70 12.48 17.80
C PHE A 642 37.61 13.45 17.01
N LYS A 643 37.06 14.61 16.63
CA LYS A 643 37.75 15.64 15.85
C LYS A 643 37.56 16.97 16.57
N GLU A 644 38.61 17.37 17.28
CA GLU A 644 38.68 18.65 18.01
C GLU A 644 38.29 19.81 17.09
N GLY A 645 37.40 20.70 17.55
CA GLY A 645 36.91 21.85 16.77
C GLY A 645 35.93 21.56 15.63
N HIS A 646 35.66 20.30 15.28
CA HIS A 646 34.61 19.91 14.31
C HIS A 646 33.42 19.22 14.97
N HIS A 647 33.67 18.22 15.82
CA HIS A 647 32.61 17.52 16.54
C HIS A 647 32.17 18.30 17.80
N PRO A 648 30.86 18.34 18.12
CA PRO A 648 30.37 18.94 19.37
C PRO A 648 30.93 18.21 20.61
N GLU A 649 31.48 18.95 21.56
CA GLU A 649 32.13 18.38 22.77
C GLU A 649 31.18 17.53 23.62
N GLN A 650 29.89 17.89 23.68
CA GLN A 650 28.84 17.08 24.31
C GLN A 650 28.64 15.67 23.68
N TYR A 651 29.17 15.45 22.47
CA TYR A 651 29.18 14.17 21.78
C TYR A 651 30.49 13.39 21.95
N ARG A 652 31.51 13.96 22.60
CA ARG A 652 32.73 13.24 23.00
C ARG A 652 32.40 12.12 23.99
N VAL A 653 33.00 10.95 23.78
CA VAL A 653 33.00 9.82 24.71
C VAL A 653 34.33 9.05 24.63
N PRO A 654 34.87 8.55 25.74
CA PRO A 654 36.03 7.66 25.70
C PRO A 654 35.64 6.28 25.15
N SER A 655 36.60 5.60 24.50
CA SER A 655 36.45 4.24 23.98
C SER A 655 37.42 3.28 24.66
N LEU A 656 37.16 1.97 24.58
CA LEU A 656 38.01 0.94 25.21
C LEU A 656 39.42 0.87 24.60
N ASP A 657 39.63 1.40 23.40
CA ASP A 657 40.96 1.57 22.79
C ASP A 657 41.73 2.82 23.26
N GLY A 658 41.25 3.50 24.31
CA GLY A 658 41.88 4.68 24.89
C GLY A 658 41.76 5.96 24.06
N LYS A 659 40.97 5.96 22.98
CA LYS A 659 40.78 7.11 22.09
C LYS A 659 39.38 7.69 22.22
N ASP A 660 39.28 9.02 22.15
CA ASP A 660 38.00 9.71 22.11
C ASP A 660 37.25 9.44 20.82
N ARG A 661 35.93 9.30 20.95
CA ARG A 661 34.98 9.09 19.86
C ARG A 661 33.86 10.12 19.92
N CYS A 662 33.26 10.40 18.77
CA CYS A 662 31.99 11.12 18.70
C CYS A 662 30.84 10.11 18.66
N LYS A 663 29.92 10.16 19.64
CA LYS A 663 28.65 9.42 19.57
C LYS A 663 27.68 10.12 18.59
N TYR A 664 26.66 9.40 18.17
CA TYR A 664 25.61 9.86 17.24
C TYR A 664 26.06 10.21 15.81
N THR A 665 27.34 10.10 15.44
CA THR A 665 27.77 10.20 14.04
C THR A 665 27.16 9.06 13.20
N ARG A 666 26.62 9.36 12.02
CA ARG A 666 26.01 8.33 11.16
C ARG A 666 27.03 7.45 10.41
N GLN A 667 26.61 6.25 10.06
CA GLN A 667 27.07 5.51 8.88
C GLN A 667 25.87 5.28 7.96
N ILE A 668 26.00 5.61 6.67
CA ILE A 668 24.95 5.39 5.67
C ILE A 668 25.12 3.99 5.05
N PHE A 669 24.02 3.27 4.88
CA PHE A 669 23.94 2.05 4.06
C PHE A 669 23.58 2.40 2.61
N VAL A 670 22.51 3.18 2.46
CA VAL A 670 21.90 3.54 1.17
C VAL A 670 21.61 5.04 1.17
N GLN A 671 22.03 5.74 0.12
CA GLN A 671 21.77 7.18 -0.05
C GLN A 671 20.43 7.41 -0.74
N LYS A 672 19.75 8.52 -0.43
CA LYS A 672 18.58 8.97 -1.22
C LYS A 672 19.00 9.16 -2.68
N GLY A 673 18.20 8.64 -3.62
CA GLY A 673 18.48 8.64 -5.06
C GLY A 673 19.37 7.47 -5.55
N GLN A 674 19.93 6.65 -4.66
CA GLN A 674 20.72 5.47 -5.05
C GLN A 674 19.83 4.40 -5.70
N ARG A 675 20.23 3.86 -6.86
CA ARG A 675 19.61 2.66 -7.45
C ARG A 675 20.06 1.43 -6.64
N VAL A 676 19.10 0.68 -6.11
CA VAL A 676 19.29 -0.56 -5.34
C VAL A 676 18.57 -1.69 -6.08
N LYS A 677 19.21 -2.84 -6.24
CA LYS A 677 18.58 -4.00 -6.91
C LYS A 677 17.61 -4.72 -5.99
N THR A 678 16.50 -5.20 -6.56
CA THR A 678 15.49 -5.98 -5.84
C THR A 678 16.07 -7.32 -5.37
N GLY A 679 16.12 -7.53 -4.06
CA GLY A 679 16.58 -8.78 -3.44
C GLY A 679 18.09 -8.97 -3.29
N GLU A 680 18.93 -8.03 -3.76
CA GLU A 680 20.36 -8.02 -3.40
C GLU A 680 20.56 -7.14 -2.13
N PRO A 681 21.06 -7.70 -1.02
CA PRO A 681 21.22 -6.95 0.22
C PRO A 681 22.43 -6.00 0.17
N VAL A 682 22.24 -4.77 0.66
CA VAL A 682 23.31 -3.79 0.85
C VAL A 682 24.04 -4.11 2.16
N LYS A 683 25.24 -4.68 2.03
CA LYS A 683 26.14 -5.00 3.14
C LYS A 683 26.91 -3.75 3.61
N VAL A 684 26.93 -3.51 4.92
CA VAL A 684 27.95 -2.67 5.59
C VAL A 684 28.56 -3.43 6.75
N SER A 685 29.88 -3.41 6.85
CA SER A 685 30.65 -4.09 7.90
C SER A 685 30.93 -3.15 9.08
N PHE A 686 30.81 -3.68 10.29
CA PHE A 686 30.98 -2.96 11.55
C PHE A 686 31.82 -3.77 12.55
N PHE A 687 32.20 -3.12 13.64
CA PHE A 687 32.71 -3.81 14.82
C PHE A 687 32.22 -3.14 16.11
N ARG A 688 32.13 -3.92 17.20
CA ARG A 688 31.94 -3.43 18.57
C ARG A 688 33.21 -3.67 19.38
N GLN A 689 33.51 -2.76 20.30
CA GLN A 689 34.48 -2.98 21.37
C GLN A 689 33.71 -3.49 22.58
N VAL A 690 34.01 -4.71 23.04
CA VAL A 690 33.24 -5.42 24.08
C VAL A 690 34.16 -5.78 25.24
N ALA A 691 33.84 -5.34 26.45
CA ALA A 691 34.61 -5.66 27.64
C ALA A 691 34.36 -7.11 28.12
N PRO A 692 35.33 -7.76 28.80
CA PRO A 692 35.13 -9.05 29.45
C PRO A 692 33.90 -9.03 30.37
N GLY A 693 33.07 -10.08 30.30
CA GLY A 693 31.84 -10.19 31.11
C GLY A 693 30.67 -9.28 30.72
N ALA A 694 30.78 -8.49 29.64
CA ALA A 694 29.65 -7.73 29.12
C ALA A 694 28.56 -8.65 28.52
N THR A 695 27.31 -8.17 28.51
CA THR A 695 26.23 -8.84 27.78
C THR A 695 26.49 -8.85 26.28
N LEU A 696 26.06 -9.93 25.62
CA LEU A 696 26.11 -10.10 24.17
C LEU A 696 24.73 -9.94 23.49
N MET A 697 23.74 -9.43 24.24
CA MET A 697 22.47 -8.96 23.69
C MET A 697 22.59 -7.48 23.32
N TYR A 698 22.23 -7.10 22.10
CA TYR A 698 22.28 -5.71 21.62
C TYR A 698 20.99 -5.30 20.92
N GLU A 699 20.63 -4.02 21.04
CA GLU A 699 19.59 -3.36 20.27
C GLU A 699 20.21 -2.22 19.46
N ASP A 700 20.11 -2.31 18.12
CA ASP A 700 20.59 -1.27 17.21
C ASP A 700 19.42 -0.56 16.54
N VAL A 701 19.40 0.77 16.60
CA VAL A 701 18.40 1.54 15.87
C VAL A 701 18.89 1.81 14.45
N LEU A 702 18.11 1.35 13.47
CA LEU A 702 18.21 1.79 12.08
C LEU A 702 17.34 3.04 11.91
N TYR A 703 17.88 4.01 11.19
CA TYR A 703 17.29 5.33 10.98
C TYR A 703 17.13 5.62 9.48
N ALA A 704 16.24 6.56 9.17
CA ALA A 704 16.11 7.13 7.83
C ALA A 704 16.08 8.66 7.85
N CYS A 705 16.33 9.25 6.69
CA CYS A 705 16.26 10.69 6.46
C CYS A 705 15.65 11.00 5.08
N ASP A 706 14.64 11.87 5.06
CA ASP A 706 13.94 12.33 3.85
C ASP A 706 14.68 13.46 3.12
N GLU A 707 15.54 14.21 3.81
CA GLU A 707 16.36 15.31 3.24
C GLU A 707 17.28 14.82 2.11
N ASP A 708 17.48 15.66 1.08
CA ASP A 708 18.45 15.37 0.01
C ASP A 708 19.88 15.28 0.57
N VAL A 709 20.25 16.22 1.45
CA VAL A 709 21.49 16.17 2.23
C VAL A 709 21.16 15.73 3.66
N CYS A 710 21.24 14.42 3.93
CA CYS A 710 21.04 13.90 5.27
C CYS A 710 22.07 14.53 6.27
N PRO A 711 21.66 14.89 7.51
CA PRO A 711 22.53 15.47 8.54
C PRO A 711 23.67 14.54 9.02
N GLU A 712 24.72 15.10 9.62
CA GLU A 712 25.89 14.34 10.15
C GLU A 712 25.57 13.52 11.42
N TYR A 713 24.65 14.00 12.27
CA TYR A 713 24.36 13.44 13.59
C TYR A 713 22.93 12.89 13.69
N THR A 714 22.76 11.65 14.16
CA THR A 714 21.45 10.99 14.37
C THR A 714 20.56 11.61 15.46
N LYS A 715 21.00 12.72 16.08
CA LYS A 715 20.18 13.56 16.96
C LYS A 715 19.55 14.77 16.26
N ASP A 716 19.79 14.97 14.98
CA ASP A 716 19.06 15.95 14.17
C ASP A 716 17.58 15.51 14.02
N PRO A 717 16.59 16.37 14.29
CA PRO A 717 15.17 16.00 14.26
C PRO A 717 14.63 15.58 12.88
N ARG A 718 15.40 15.78 11.80
CA ARG A 718 15.07 15.32 10.43
C ARG A 718 15.41 13.85 10.20
N ILE A 719 16.28 13.28 11.03
CA ILE A 719 16.56 11.84 11.06
C ILE A 719 15.52 11.17 11.96
N LYS A 720 14.89 10.09 11.48
CA LYS A 720 13.84 9.34 12.20
C LYS A 720 14.32 7.93 12.52
N GLU A 721 13.92 7.39 13.68
CA GLU A 721 14.02 5.96 13.95
C GLU A 721 13.09 5.21 12.97
N VAL A 722 13.55 4.07 12.44
CA VAL A 722 12.78 3.23 11.51
C VAL A 722 12.43 1.93 12.19
N VAL A 723 13.44 1.23 12.71
CA VAL A 723 13.27 -0.09 13.35
C VAL A 723 14.40 -0.32 14.35
N THR A 724 14.12 -1.11 15.39
CA THR A 724 15.16 -1.66 16.29
C THR A 724 15.52 -3.08 15.84
N LEU A 725 16.79 -3.30 15.56
CA LEU A 725 17.39 -4.60 15.26
C LEU A 725 17.96 -5.19 16.56
N THR A 726 17.24 -6.14 17.16
CA THR A 726 17.75 -6.91 18.29
C THR A 726 18.65 -8.05 17.78
N SER A 727 19.80 -8.25 18.43
CA SER A 727 20.72 -9.36 18.13
C SER A 727 21.15 -10.10 19.40
N ASP A 728 21.28 -11.42 19.27
CA ASP A 728 21.74 -12.37 20.29
C ASP A 728 23.08 -12.94 19.86
N LEU A 729 24.17 -12.37 20.37
CA LEU A 729 25.53 -12.87 20.16
C LEU A 729 25.98 -13.82 21.29
N SER A 730 25.09 -14.18 22.25
CA SER A 730 25.44 -15.01 23.41
C SER A 730 25.83 -16.46 23.06
N ARG A 731 25.51 -16.89 21.84
CA ARG A 731 25.90 -18.18 21.26
C ARG A 731 27.38 -18.24 20.84
N LYS A 732 28.05 -17.09 20.75
CA LYS A 732 29.49 -16.96 20.50
C LYS A 732 30.24 -16.85 21.82
N ASN A 733 31.42 -17.47 21.90
CA ASN A 733 32.31 -17.31 23.04
C ASN A 733 33.23 -16.10 22.83
N LEU A 734 33.04 -15.05 23.63
CA LEU A 734 33.75 -13.77 23.45
C LEU A 734 35.28 -13.90 23.38
N GLU A 735 35.84 -14.83 24.15
CA GLU A 735 37.30 -14.99 24.30
C GLU A 735 37.95 -15.85 23.21
N LYS A 736 37.17 -16.72 22.56
CA LYS A 736 37.65 -17.67 21.53
C LYS A 736 37.35 -17.21 20.11
N ASP A 737 36.22 -16.54 19.93
CA ASP A 737 35.66 -16.27 18.60
C ASP A 737 36.09 -14.90 18.04
N PHE A 738 36.71 -14.03 18.86
CA PHE A 738 36.97 -12.62 18.51
C PHE A 738 38.38 -12.13 18.84
N GLU A 739 38.80 -11.09 18.13
CA GLU A 739 40.12 -10.46 18.29
C GLU A 739 40.23 -9.81 19.67
N ARG A 740 41.06 -10.39 20.55
CA ARG A 740 41.46 -9.80 21.83
C ARG A 740 42.36 -8.59 21.61
N MET A 741 42.04 -7.49 22.29
CA MET A 741 42.79 -6.23 22.30
C MET A 741 43.20 -5.92 23.74
N ASP A 742 44.50 -5.75 23.98
CA ASP A 742 45.03 -5.31 25.29
C ASP A 742 45.54 -3.87 25.21
N THR A 743 45.19 -3.06 26.21
CA THR A 743 45.51 -1.63 26.28
C THR A 743 45.86 -1.20 27.70
N PRO A 744 46.47 -0.01 27.92
CA PRO A 744 46.66 0.56 29.25
C PRO A 744 45.36 0.75 30.06
N GLN A 745 44.21 0.81 29.37
CA GLN A 745 42.87 0.93 29.96
C GLN A 745 42.24 -0.44 30.29
N GLY A 746 42.85 -1.55 29.86
CA GLY A 746 42.38 -2.92 30.08
C GLY A 746 42.28 -3.74 28.79
N THR A 747 41.79 -4.98 28.94
CA THR A 747 41.48 -5.89 27.84
C THR A 747 40.05 -5.66 27.32
N PHE A 748 39.85 -5.71 26.01
CA PHE A 748 38.54 -5.80 25.36
C PHE A 748 38.61 -6.69 24.11
N TYR A 749 37.47 -6.97 23.50
CA TYR A 749 37.36 -7.79 22.29
C TYR A 749 36.72 -7.01 21.15
N ARG A 750 37.17 -7.24 19.92
CA ARG A 750 36.54 -6.70 18.72
C ARG A 750 35.61 -7.72 18.08
N VAL A 751 34.32 -7.50 18.30
CA VAL A 751 33.24 -8.28 17.70
C VAL A 751 32.93 -7.69 16.33
N TYR A 752 33.46 -8.30 15.27
CA TYR A 752 33.17 -7.95 13.89
C TYR A 752 31.84 -8.58 13.42
N PHE A 753 31.02 -7.79 12.73
CA PHE A 753 29.74 -8.26 12.18
C PHE A 753 29.39 -7.43 10.94
N ASP A 754 28.62 -8.05 10.05
CA ASP A 754 28.00 -7.39 8.91
C ASP A 754 26.54 -7.11 9.20
N ILE A 755 26.01 -6.01 8.69
CA ILE A 755 24.57 -5.79 8.57
C ILE A 755 24.22 -5.78 7.09
N TYR A 756 23.28 -6.65 6.73
CA TYR A 756 22.74 -6.82 5.40
C TYR A 756 21.36 -6.18 5.34
N LEU A 757 21.22 -5.07 4.61
CA LEU A 757 19.96 -4.34 4.44
C LEU A 757 19.34 -4.64 3.07
N THR A 758 18.21 -5.34 3.05
CA THR A 758 17.43 -5.60 1.82
C THR A 758 16.30 -4.59 1.70
N LEU A 759 16.23 -3.94 0.53
CA LEU A 759 15.17 -2.99 0.15
C LEU A 759 14.54 -3.44 -1.17
N ASP A 760 13.65 -4.43 -1.11
CA ASP A 760 12.87 -4.88 -2.29
C ASP A 760 11.70 -3.94 -2.64
N GLY A 761 11.50 -2.90 -1.83
CA GLY A 761 10.51 -1.83 -1.98
C GLY A 761 9.22 -2.07 -1.19
N THR A 762 8.94 -3.31 -0.82
CA THR A 762 7.64 -3.76 -0.31
C THR A 762 7.74 -4.39 1.08
N GLU A 763 8.89 -4.97 1.42
CA GLU A 763 9.33 -5.26 2.80
C GLU A 763 10.62 -4.48 3.14
N PHE A 764 10.92 -4.35 4.44
CA PHE A 764 12.19 -3.83 4.96
C PHE A 764 12.80 -4.93 5.82
N ASN A 765 13.98 -5.41 5.47
CA ASN A 765 14.67 -6.47 6.21
C ASN A 765 16.13 -6.07 6.47
N ALA A 766 16.56 -6.18 7.73
CA ALA A 766 17.96 -6.08 8.11
C ALA A 766 18.37 -7.30 8.95
N GLU A 767 19.44 -7.97 8.52
CA GLU A 767 20.04 -9.10 9.22
C GLU A 767 21.42 -8.71 9.76
N LEU A 768 21.68 -9.02 11.03
CA LEU A 768 23.03 -8.97 11.61
C LEU A 768 23.68 -10.34 11.47
N VAL A 769 24.79 -10.40 10.74
CA VAL A 769 25.55 -11.62 10.46
C VAL A 769 26.92 -11.54 11.13
N CYS A 770 27.27 -12.57 11.92
CA CYS A 770 28.57 -12.67 12.57
C CYS A 770 29.22 -14.01 12.20
N GLN A 771 30.43 -13.97 11.63
CA GLN A 771 31.15 -15.16 11.16
C GLN A 771 30.35 -16.05 10.19
N GLY A 772 29.42 -15.48 9.41
CA GLY A 772 28.55 -16.21 8.47
C GLY A 772 27.28 -16.82 9.08
N GLU A 773 27.00 -16.59 10.36
CA GLU A 773 25.75 -16.97 11.02
C GLU A 773 24.85 -15.74 11.27
N VAL A 774 23.53 -15.88 11.07
CA VAL A 774 22.56 -14.81 11.37
C VAL A 774 22.28 -14.79 12.88
N MET A 775 22.66 -13.69 13.52
CA MET A 775 22.58 -13.51 14.98
C MET A 775 21.49 -12.50 15.41
N GLY A 776 20.97 -11.73 14.46
CA GLY A 776 19.84 -10.82 14.67
C GLY A 776 19.06 -10.61 13.38
N ARG A 777 17.75 -10.43 13.51
CA ARG A 777 16.82 -10.08 12.42
C ARG A 777 15.84 -9.06 12.95
N CYS A 778 15.56 -7.99 12.19
CA CYS A 778 14.40 -7.17 12.49
C CYS A 778 13.17 -7.72 11.75
N SER A 779 12.25 -8.39 12.46
CA SER A 779 10.85 -8.26 12.08
C SER A 779 10.42 -6.85 12.45
N ALA A 780 9.92 -6.09 11.48
CA ALA A 780 9.98 -4.64 11.54
C ALA A 780 8.86 -4.03 12.41
N ARG A 781 9.15 -3.91 13.72
CA ARG A 781 8.38 -3.08 14.64
C ARG A 781 8.76 -1.61 14.47
N PHE A 782 8.07 -0.95 13.54
CA PHE A 782 8.05 0.51 13.43
C PHE A 782 7.42 1.12 14.71
N ARG A 783 7.87 2.33 15.06
CA ARG A 783 7.41 3.10 16.25
C ARG A 783 6.65 4.35 15.82
#